data_AF-A0A2V9SU14-F1
#
_entry.id   AF-A0A2V9SU14-F1
#
_cell.length_a   1.000
_cell.length_b   1.000
_cell.length_c   1.000
_cell.angle_alpha   90.00
_cell.angle_beta   90.00
_cell.angle_gamma   90.00
#
_symmetry.space_group_name_H-M   'P 1'
#
loop_
_entity.id
_entity.type
_entity.pdbx_description
1 polymer ?
#
loop_
_entity_poly.entity_id
_entity_poly.type
_entity_poly.pdbx_seq_one_letter_code
_entity_poly.pdbx_strand_id
1 'polypeptide(L)'
;MLKRPTTRALAESLKTMGLSSERADQIARYSGRSVTILARRIPSGSARNPQWAGEKKLIPAVLVGGWDSRSEHDREAVRLAAGSVYKTYSDYENELLPFLNTQDPPFEKEGDVWKVRAPVDALAHLGPLVGERDILRLREVIQAVFSEIDPALELPEDQRPYAQLSGKRLQHSGWLRTGLATTLVLMAVLHEQLRLTNTNCMLDHFVERLVADLPDLAADYRRIASLHGELTLLMEAAPRPLLTALGRMLEGNGSTIAPIFQDKDPVFSQSPHTGLLWALETLAWDPQYIVDATLTLAKLARVDPGGKLMNRPINSLRDILVAWHPNTNAPLSQRIAALDQIIKLVPEIGWPLVLKLLPGYHEVISPTAEPRYREAGASERADQIARYSGRSVTILARRIPSGSARNPQWAGEKKLIPAVLVGGWDSRSEHDREAVRLAGSALRGELARHRAYSSAQWAMNENQLLPFEALLRRLEPSDAVIQVVWLFNDYHPDIPQNGDEHPKLDLVEQVRTRAIRGLIQVGGMENLLRLAETAALPDHVAVSAASVIDRVDDFSFLVETAMEKAGKLNVFAAVLSARAALKLRVPWESLIRAWATQHRWEPERLVTLVLGWQDERPSWDFVASLGPEVEEIYWRRKSV
;
A
#
# COMPACT_ATOMS: atom_id res chain seq x y z
N MET A 1 -14.88 19.90 6.91
CA MET A 1 -16.22 19.75 6.30
C MET A 1 -16.81 18.42 6.73
N LEU A 2 -18.10 18.37 7.07
CA LEU A 2 -18.79 17.10 7.32
C LEU A 2 -18.88 16.29 6.02
N LYS A 3 -18.62 14.98 6.09
CA LYS A 3 -18.75 14.07 4.94
C LYS A 3 -20.21 14.05 4.48
N ARG A 4 -20.45 14.19 3.17
CA ARG A 4 -21.81 14.07 2.62
C ARG A 4 -22.33 12.64 2.85
N PRO A 5 -23.54 12.47 3.41
CA PRO A 5 -24.12 11.13 3.59
C PRO A 5 -24.41 10.47 2.24
N THR A 6 -24.60 9.15 2.24
CA THR A 6 -25.18 8.45 1.09
C THR A 6 -26.66 8.78 0.98
N THR A 7 -27.25 8.64 -0.21
CA THR A 7 -28.69 8.80 -0.42
C THR A 7 -29.47 7.89 0.52
N ARG A 8 -29.06 6.62 0.66
CA ARG A 8 -29.64 5.66 1.61
C ARG A 8 -29.55 6.15 3.05
N ALA A 9 -28.37 6.59 3.51
CA ALA A 9 -28.21 7.05 4.89
C ALA A 9 -29.04 8.31 5.22
N LEU A 10 -29.12 9.26 4.28
CA LEU A 10 -29.96 10.44 4.44
C LEU A 10 -31.44 10.06 4.43
N ALA A 11 -31.87 9.17 3.53
CA ALA A 11 -33.25 8.69 3.50
C ALA A 11 -33.63 7.95 4.78
N GLU A 12 -32.80 7.05 5.29
CA GLU A 12 -33.03 6.37 6.57
C GLU A 12 -33.16 7.38 7.73
N SER A 13 -32.28 8.39 7.77
CA SER A 13 -32.38 9.46 8.77
C SER A 13 -33.71 10.21 8.67
N LEU A 14 -34.18 10.54 7.47
CA LEU A 14 -35.47 11.19 7.24
C LEU A 14 -36.66 10.31 7.64
N LYS A 15 -36.57 8.98 7.47
CA LYS A 15 -37.59 8.03 7.96
C LYS A 15 -37.70 8.06 9.48
N THR A 16 -36.57 8.16 10.21
CA THR A 16 -36.60 8.31 11.68
C THR A 16 -37.30 9.59 12.14
N MET A 17 -37.39 10.60 11.27
CA MET A 17 -38.12 11.85 11.51
C MET A 17 -39.61 11.77 11.14
N GLY A 18 -40.12 10.59 10.77
CA GLY A 18 -41.55 10.35 10.49
C GLY A 18 -41.98 10.51 9.03
N LEU A 19 -41.04 10.66 8.08
CA LEU A 19 -41.34 10.66 6.64
C LEU A 19 -41.56 9.23 6.12
N SER A 20 -42.49 9.05 5.17
CA SER A 20 -42.66 7.77 4.48
C SER A 20 -41.41 7.39 3.67
N SER A 21 -41.19 6.10 3.42
CA SER A 21 -39.99 5.64 2.71
C SER A 21 -39.84 6.30 1.34
N GLU A 22 -40.91 6.28 0.54
CA GLU A 22 -40.94 6.88 -0.80
C GLU A 22 -40.61 8.38 -0.76
N ARG A 23 -41.16 9.10 0.22
CA ARG A 23 -40.92 10.54 0.36
C ARG A 23 -39.51 10.82 0.83
N ALA A 24 -38.98 10.05 1.76
CA ALA A 24 -37.61 10.17 2.25
C ALA A 24 -36.58 9.92 1.13
N ASP A 25 -36.77 8.87 0.34
CA ASP A 25 -35.91 8.54 -0.80
C ASP A 25 -35.94 9.63 -1.87
N GLN A 26 -37.13 10.15 -2.20
CA GLN A 26 -37.28 11.30 -3.09
C GLN A 26 -36.51 12.51 -2.55
N ILE A 27 -36.75 12.90 -1.30
CA ILE A 27 -36.11 14.08 -0.68
C ILE A 27 -34.58 13.95 -0.66
N ALA A 28 -34.05 12.76 -0.34
CA ALA A 28 -32.61 12.52 -0.34
C ALA A 28 -31.97 12.73 -1.73
N ARG A 29 -32.63 12.26 -2.79
CA ARG A 29 -32.19 12.47 -4.19
C ARG A 29 -32.35 13.92 -4.65
N TYR A 30 -33.52 14.53 -4.43
CA TYR A 30 -33.82 15.90 -4.84
C TYR A 30 -32.97 16.95 -4.11
N SER A 31 -32.46 16.65 -2.91
CA SER A 31 -31.53 17.50 -2.18
C SER A 31 -30.05 17.25 -2.53
N GLY A 32 -29.74 16.28 -3.39
CA GLY A 32 -28.37 15.95 -3.79
C GLY A 32 -27.52 15.53 -2.59
N ARG A 33 -28.14 14.90 -1.58
CA ARG A 33 -27.51 14.49 -0.32
C ARG A 33 -26.93 15.66 0.48
N SER A 34 -27.39 16.88 0.22
CA SER A 34 -26.97 18.09 0.94
C SER A 34 -28.07 18.52 1.91
N VAL A 35 -27.74 18.49 3.21
CA VAL A 35 -28.62 19.05 4.27
C VAL A 35 -28.90 20.53 4.02
N THR A 36 -27.95 21.25 3.42
CA THR A 36 -28.10 22.65 3.04
C THR A 36 -29.15 22.84 1.95
N ILE A 37 -29.05 22.11 0.83
CA ILE A 37 -30.07 22.15 -0.23
C ILE A 37 -31.43 21.71 0.32
N LEU A 38 -31.45 20.68 1.16
CA LEU A 38 -32.66 20.20 1.83
C LEU A 38 -33.34 21.30 2.65
N ALA A 39 -32.59 22.00 3.50
CA ALA A 39 -33.11 23.09 4.33
C ALA A 39 -33.70 24.23 3.51
N ARG A 40 -33.16 24.50 2.31
CA ARG A 40 -33.72 25.51 1.39
C ARG A 40 -34.97 25.03 0.64
N ARG A 41 -35.13 23.72 0.45
CA ARG A 41 -36.27 23.11 -0.27
C ARG A 41 -37.44 22.79 0.65
N ILE A 42 -37.17 22.51 1.92
CA ILE A 42 -38.17 22.30 2.97
C ILE A 42 -37.90 23.34 4.05
N PRO A 43 -38.35 24.59 3.85
CA PRO A 43 -38.11 25.65 4.82
C PRO A 43 -38.84 25.26 6.12
N SER A 44 -38.09 25.07 7.21
CA SER A 44 -38.69 25.26 8.52
C SER A 44 -39.05 26.74 8.62
N GLY A 45 -40.20 27.08 9.22
CA GLY A 45 -40.62 28.49 9.38
C GLY A 45 -39.60 29.40 10.09
N SER A 46 -38.52 28.82 10.64
CA SER A 46 -37.40 29.48 11.31
C SER A 46 -36.22 29.88 10.39
N ALA A 47 -36.03 29.27 9.22
CA ALA A 47 -34.87 29.53 8.36
C ALA A 47 -35.19 30.59 7.28
N ARG A 48 -34.89 31.86 7.58
CA ARG A 48 -35.05 32.95 6.59
C ARG A 48 -34.04 32.81 5.45
N ASN A 49 -34.43 33.27 4.26
CA ASN A 49 -33.46 33.41 3.16
C ASN A 49 -32.44 34.50 3.53
N PRO A 50 -31.16 34.30 3.17
CA PRO A 50 -30.15 35.31 3.43
C PRO A 50 -30.45 36.58 2.63
N GLN A 51 -30.02 37.74 3.14
CA GLN A 51 -30.32 39.04 2.54
C GLN A 51 -29.76 39.18 1.11
N TRP A 52 -28.69 38.48 0.81
CA TRP A 52 -28.04 38.47 -0.50
C TRP A 52 -28.68 37.50 -1.51
N ALA A 53 -29.68 36.71 -1.09
CA ALA A 53 -30.39 35.82 -2.00
C ALA A 53 -31.06 36.65 -3.11
N GLY A 54 -30.65 36.43 -4.36
CA GLY A 54 -31.16 37.18 -5.51
C GLY A 54 -30.18 38.19 -6.12
N GLU A 55 -29.08 38.48 -5.43
CA GLU A 55 -28.08 39.48 -5.86
C GLU A 55 -27.24 38.96 -7.02
N LYS A 56 -27.67 39.23 -8.27
CA LYS A 56 -27.00 38.77 -9.50
C LYS A 56 -25.53 39.17 -9.59
N LYS A 57 -25.16 40.31 -9.01
CA LYS A 57 -23.77 40.79 -8.98
C LYS A 57 -22.81 39.87 -8.21
N LEU A 58 -23.31 38.96 -7.38
CA LEU A 58 -22.49 37.99 -6.64
C LEU A 58 -22.18 36.73 -7.44
N ILE A 59 -22.92 36.48 -8.54
CA ILE A 59 -22.76 35.27 -9.37
C ILE A 59 -21.29 35.07 -9.80
N PRO A 60 -20.57 36.07 -10.35
CA PRO A 60 -19.18 35.88 -10.77
C PRO A 60 -18.26 35.43 -9.63
N ALA A 61 -18.29 36.10 -8.49
CA ALA A 61 -17.49 35.73 -7.33
C ALA A 61 -17.86 34.34 -6.78
N VAL A 62 -19.15 33.96 -6.81
CA VAL A 62 -19.60 32.63 -6.41
C VAL A 62 -19.11 31.54 -7.38
N LEU A 63 -19.14 31.80 -8.68
CA LEU A 63 -18.63 30.86 -9.70
C LEU A 63 -17.10 30.74 -9.65
N VAL A 64 -16.38 31.82 -9.34
CA VAL A 64 -14.93 31.80 -9.12
C VAL A 64 -14.56 31.00 -7.87
N GLY A 65 -15.35 31.13 -6.80
CA GLY A 65 -15.24 30.27 -5.61
C GLY A 65 -14.21 30.73 -4.57
N GLY A 66 -13.07 31.29 -4.98
CA GLY A 66 -12.06 31.90 -4.11
C GLY A 66 -10.91 32.48 -4.90
N TRP A 67 -10.10 33.37 -4.30
CA TRP A 67 -8.94 34.00 -4.94
C TRP A 67 -8.07 34.76 -3.93
N ASP A 68 -6.81 35.07 -4.28
CA ASP A 68 -5.93 35.96 -3.50
C ASP A 68 -5.91 37.36 -4.14
N SER A 69 -6.42 38.39 -3.45
CA SER A 69 -6.49 39.75 -3.98
C SER A 69 -5.13 40.43 -4.15
N ARG A 70 -4.03 39.85 -3.63
CA ARG A 70 -2.66 40.32 -3.93
C ARG A 70 -2.16 39.83 -5.29
N SER A 71 -2.71 38.74 -5.81
CA SER A 71 -2.32 38.20 -7.11
C SER A 71 -2.97 39.04 -8.23
N GLU A 72 -2.15 39.59 -9.11
CA GLU A 72 -2.65 40.36 -10.26
C GLU A 72 -3.45 39.47 -11.22
N HIS A 73 -3.02 38.23 -11.40
CA HIS A 73 -3.66 37.25 -12.27
C HIS A 73 -5.01 36.81 -11.71
N ASP A 74 -5.10 36.64 -10.39
CA ASP A 74 -6.36 36.35 -9.71
C ASP A 74 -7.36 37.50 -9.85
N ARG A 75 -6.89 38.74 -9.63
CA ARG A 75 -7.71 39.94 -9.81
C ARG A 75 -8.25 40.05 -11.24
N GLU A 76 -7.42 39.76 -12.24
CA GLU A 76 -7.84 39.77 -13.64
C GLU A 76 -8.84 38.65 -13.96
N ALA A 77 -8.64 37.44 -13.44
CA ALA A 77 -9.58 36.33 -13.60
C ALA A 77 -10.96 36.68 -13.00
N VAL A 78 -11.00 37.28 -11.81
CA VAL A 78 -12.23 37.74 -11.16
C VAL A 78 -12.90 38.86 -11.97
N ARG A 79 -12.12 39.83 -12.47
CA ARG A 79 -12.64 40.92 -13.32
C ARG A 79 -13.23 40.37 -14.61
N LEU A 80 -12.57 39.40 -15.25
CA LEU A 80 -13.06 38.72 -16.45
C LEU A 80 -14.37 37.98 -16.19
N ALA A 81 -14.46 37.24 -15.09
CA ALA A 81 -15.71 36.58 -14.66
C ALA A 81 -16.85 37.60 -14.45
N ALA A 82 -16.56 38.72 -13.81
CA ALA A 82 -17.54 39.78 -13.54
C ALA A 82 -18.04 40.48 -14.81
N GLY A 83 -17.23 40.45 -15.87
CA GLY A 83 -17.56 40.97 -17.19
C GLY A 83 -17.29 42.46 -17.34
N SER A 84 -17.50 42.97 -18.56
CA SER A 84 -17.10 44.32 -18.99
C SER A 84 -17.84 45.49 -18.33
N VAL A 85 -18.83 45.22 -17.47
CA VAL A 85 -19.49 46.26 -16.66
C VAL A 85 -18.50 46.85 -15.65
N TYR A 86 -17.55 46.03 -15.16
CA TYR A 86 -16.51 46.45 -14.24
C TYR A 86 -15.20 46.64 -15.01
N LYS A 87 -14.66 47.87 -14.95
CA LYS A 87 -13.42 48.21 -15.65
C LYS A 87 -12.20 47.70 -14.91
N THR A 88 -12.24 47.76 -13.58
CA THR A 88 -11.16 47.30 -12.71
C THR A 88 -11.65 46.26 -11.71
N TYR A 89 -10.72 45.46 -11.16
CA TYR A 89 -11.02 44.57 -10.04
C TYR A 89 -11.61 45.33 -8.84
N SER A 90 -11.05 46.50 -8.52
CA SER A 90 -11.50 47.30 -7.37
C SER A 90 -12.95 47.77 -7.51
N ASP A 91 -13.41 48.07 -8.72
CA ASP A 91 -14.83 48.39 -8.96
C ASP A 91 -15.74 47.23 -8.55
N TYR A 92 -15.33 46.00 -8.88
CA TYR A 92 -16.08 44.80 -8.51
C TYR A 92 -15.92 44.44 -7.03
N GLU A 93 -14.72 44.57 -6.46
CA GLU A 93 -14.50 44.33 -5.03
C GLU A 93 -15.38 45.24 -4.17
N ASN A 94 -15.53 46.50 -4.54
CA ASN A 94 -16.41 47.45 -3.83
C ASN A 94 -17.89 47.03 -3.83
N GLU A 95 -18.35 46.29 -4.85
CA GLU A 95 -19.69 45.69 -4.86
C GLU A 95 -19.83 44.49 -3.93
N LEU A 96 -18.73 43.76 -3.67
CA LEU A 96 -18.72 42.57 -2.82
C LEU A 96 -18.55 42.90 -1.34
N LEU A 97 -17.78 43.95 -1.00
CA LEU A 97 -17.47 44.33 0.38
C LEU A 97 -18.69 44.46 1.30
N PRO A 98 -19.84 45.05 0.88
CA PRO A 98 -21.03 45.14 1.74
C PRO A 98 -21.55 43.78 2.22
N PHE A 99 -21.32 42.71 1.46
CA PHE A 99 -21.83 41.38 1.75
C PHE A 99 -21.03 40.63 2.81
N LEU A 100 -19.80 41.06 3.11
CA LEU A 100 -18.97 40.45 4.15
C LEU A 100 -19.59 40.56 5.55
N ASN A 101 -20.38 41.62 5.79
CA ASN A 101 -20.99 41.93 7.07
C ASN A 101 -22.51 41.65 7.11
N THR A 102 -23.04 40.96 6.09
CA THR A 102 -24.46 40.56 6.08
C THR A 102 -24.71 39.36 7.00
N GLN A 103 -25.97 39.14 7.39
CA GLN A 103 -26.35 37.90 8.08
C GLN A 103 -26.15 36.71 7.14
N ASP A 104 -25.47 35.67 7.62
CA ASP A 104 -25.06 34.50 6.84
C ASP A 104 -24.31 34.87 5.54
N PRO A 105 -23.16 35.58 5.64
CA PRO A 105 -22.52 36.17 4.47
C PRO A 105 -22.06 35.09 3.47
N PRO A 106 -22.14 35.37 2.15
CA PRO A 106 -21.82 34.38 1.12
C PRO A 106 -20.32 34.15 0.98
N PHE A 107 -19.52 35.13 1.40
CA PHE A 107 -18.07 35.13 1.32
C PHE A 107 -17.43 35.30 2.70
N GLU A 108 -16.22 34.80 2.82
CA GLU A 108 -15.28 35.14 3.89
C GLU A 108 -14.02 35.76 3.27
N LYS A 109 -13.46 36.75 3.97
CA LYS A 109 -12.20 37.38 3.59
C LYS A 109 -11.24 37.28 4.77
N GLU A 110 -10.17 36.50 4.61
CA GLU A 110 -9.11 36.34 5.61
C GLU A 110 -7.84 37.00 5.08
N GLY A 111 -7.52 38.19 5.60
CA GLY A 111 -6.49 39.05 5.02
C GLY A 111 -6.86 39.44 3.59
N ASP A 112 -6.07 38.98 2.62
CA ASP A 112 -6.26 39.21 1.18
C ASP A 112 -6.93 38.03 0.46
N VAL A 113 -7.22 36.94 1.16
CA VAL A 113 -7.84 35.75 0.56
C VAL A 113 -9.35 35.86 0.65
N TRP A 114 -10.01 35.84 -0.50
CA TRP A 114 -11.46 35.73 -0.63
C TRP A 114 -11.87 34.29 -0.86
N LYS A 115 -12.97 33.86 -0.24
CA LYS A 115 -13.51 32.52 -0.42
C LYS A 115 -15.01 32.47 -0.25
N VAL A 116 -15.70 31.65 -1.03
CA VAL A 116 -17.10 31.34 -0.83
C VAL A 116 -17.24 30.40 0.37
N ARG A 117 -17.94 30.85 1.40
CA ARG A 117 -18.04 30.13 2.69
C ARG A 117 -18.72 28.77 2.53
N ALA A 118 -19.81 28.74 1.76
CA ALA A 118 -20.57 27.54 1.49
C ALA A 118 -21.02 27.50 0.01
N PRO A 119 -20.17 27.00 -0.92
CA PRO A 119 -20.44 27.06 -2.36
C PRO A 119 -21.77 26.42 -2.77
N VAL A 120 -22.15 25.34 -2.09
CA VAL A 120 -23.41 24.63 -2.32
C VAL A 120 -24.61 25.47 -1.90
N ASP A 121 -24.55 26.18 -0.76
CA ASP A 121 -25.64 27.07 -0.32
C ASP A 121 -25.74 28.29 -1.24
N ALA A 122 -24.58 28.90 -1.57
CA ALA A 122 -24.50 30.06 -2.44
C ALA A 122 -25.13 29.77 -3.81
N LEU A 123 -24.76 28.66 -4.44
CA LEU A 123 -25.34 28.23 -5.71
C LEU A 123 -26.79 27.75 -5.57
N ALA A 124 -27.24 27.25 -4.42
CA ALA A 124 -28.65 26.90 -4.23
C ALA A 124 -29.58 28.12 -4.28
N HIS A 125 -29.07 29.31 -3.90
CA HIS A 125 -29.80 30.59 -3.99
C HIS A 125 -29.61 31.30 -5.32
N LEU A 126 -28.39 31.32 -5.85
CA LEU A 126 -28.06 32.09 -7.06
C LEU A 126 -28.13 31.28 -8.35
N GLY A 127 -28.15 29.95 -8.28
CA GLY A 127 -28.17 29.05 -9.44
C GLY A 127 -29.27 29.34 -10.47
N PRO A 128 -30.53 29.58 -10.07
CA PRO A 128 -31.59 29.99 -10.99
C PRO A 128 -31.33 31.31 -11.74
N LEU A 129 -30.36 32.11 -11.31
CA LEU A 129 -30.02 33.39 -11.90
C LEU A 129 -28.80 33.33 -12.82
N VAL A 130 -28.06 32.21 -12.80
CA VAL A 130 -26.89 31.97 -13.66
C VAL A 130 -27.36 31.81 -15.10
N GLY A 131 -26.88 32.66 -16.01
CA GLY A 131 -27.23 32.64 -17.42
C GLY A 131 -26.07 32.21 -18.33
N GLU A 132 -26.37 32.04 -19.62
CA GLU A 132 -25.41 31.67 -20.66
C GLU A 132 -24.14 32.55 -20.67
N ARG A 133 -24.28 33.87 -20.51
CA ARG A 133 -23.14 34.81 -20.47
C ARG A 133 -22.19 34.54 -19.31
N ASP A 134 -22.72 34.13 -18.15
CA ASP A 134 -21.91 33.81 -16.97
C ASP A 134 -21.09 32.53 -17.23
N ILE A 135 -21.71 31.53 -17.88
CA ILE A 135 -21.04 30.28 -18.28
C ILE A 135 -19.94 30.53 -19.32
N LEU A 136 -20.18 31.41 -20.30
CA LEU A 136 -19.17 31.76 -21.30
C LEU A 136 -17.96 32.45 -20.69
N ARG A 137 -18.16 33.43 -19.79
CA ARG A 137 -17.05 34.08 -19.07
C ARG A 137 -16.31 33.10 -18.17
N LEU A 138 -17.05 32.22 -17.49
CA LEU A 138 -16.45 31.17 -16.67
C LEU A 138 -15.56 30.25 -17.52
N ARG A 139 -16.00 29.89 -18.74
CA ARG A 139 -15.17 29.12 -19.69
C ARG A 139 -13.86 29.83 -19.99
N GLU A 140 -13.90 31.12 -20.31
CA GLU A 140 -12.70 31.90 -20.63
C GLU A 140 -11.72 31.93 -19.44
N VAL A 141 -12.24 32.18 -18.22
CA VAL A 141 -11.43 32.17 -16.99
C VAL A 141 -10.79 30.80 -16.75
N ILE A 142 -11.58 29.73 -16.86
CA ILE A 142 -11.08 28.38 -16.63
C ILE A 142 -10.03 27.99 -17.67
N GLN A 143 -10.25 28.34 -18.94
CA GLN A 143 -9.26 28.10 -19.98
C GLN A 143 -7.97 28.86 -19.68
N ALA A 144 -8.03 30.12 -19.26
CA ALA A 144 -6.83 30.87 -18.88
C ALA A 144 -6.08 30.23 -17.70
N VAL A 145 -6.79 29.81 -16.65
CA VAL A 145 -6.21 29.29 -15.41
C VAL A 145 -5.68 27.86 -15.55
N PHE A 146 -6.46 26.94 -16.12
CA PHE A 146 -6.06 25.52 -16.24
C PHE A 146 -5.20 25.22 -17.46
N SER A 147 -5.04 26.17 -18.40
CA SER A 147 -4.03 26.11 -19.46
C SER A 147 -2.64 26.58 -19.00
N GLU A 148 -2.49 26.97 -17.73
CA GLU A 148 -1.20 27.30 -17.16
C GLU A 148 -0.33 26.04 -16.93
N ILE A 149 0.94 26.10 -17.34
CA ILE A 149 1.96 25.09 -17.03
C ILE A 149 2.80 25.60 -15.85
N ASP A 150 3.00 24.76 -14.84
CA ASP A 150 3.82 25.09 -13.68
C ASP A 150 5.27 25.35 -14.13
N PRO A 151 5.77 26.59 -13.98
CA PRO A 151 7.13 26.94 -14.38
C PRO A 151 8.21 26.14 -13.64
N ALA A 152 7.90 25.55 -12.48
CA ALA A 152 8.83 24.68 -11.76
C ALA A 152 9.19 23.42 -12.59
N LEU A 153 8.31 22.96 -13.48
CA LEU A 153 8.54 21.78 -14.32
C LEU A 153 9.55 22.03 -15.45
N GLU A 154 9.84 23.30 -15.76
CA GLU A 154 10.87 23.69 -16.74
C GLU A 154 12.28 23.64 -16.14
N LEU A 155 12.39 23.63 -14.81
CA LEU A 155 13.68 23.59 -14.12
C LEU A 155 14.27 22.16 -14.14
N PRO A 156 15.61 22.04 -14.06
CA PRO A 156 16.28 20.77 -13.75
C PRO A 156 15.78 20.15 -12.43
N GLU A 157 15.76 18.82 -12.33
CA GLU A 157 15.19 18.07 -11.19
C GLU A 157 15.71 18.53 -9.82
N ASP A 158 17.00 18.85 -9.72
CA ASP A 158 17.69 19.30 -8.50
C ASP A 158 17.31 20.73 -8.07
N GLN A 159 16.79 21.54 -8.99
CA GLN A 159 16.40 22.93 -8.74
C GLN A 159 14.91 23.09 -8.44
N ARG A 160 14.07 22.13 -8.81
CA ARG A 160 12.60 22.18 -8.63
C ARG A 160 12.15 22.41 -7.19
N PRO A 161 12.76 21.76 -6.17
CA PRO A 161 12.33 22.00 -4.78
C PRO A 161 12.51 23.45 -4.33
N TYR A 162 13.42 24.19 -4.97
CA TYR A 162 13.72 25.59 -4.68
C TYR A 162 13.06 26.55 -5.68
N ALA A 163 12.18 26.07 -6.57
CA ALA A 163 11.54 26.86 -7.63
C ALA A 163 10.84 28.11 -7.07
N GLN A 164 10.18 27.96 -5.92
CA GLN A 164 9.48 29.06 -5.26
C GLN A 164 10.42 30.19 -4.81
N LEU A 165 11.65 29.87 -4.37
CA LEU A 165 12.66 30.87 -4.00
C LEU A 165 13.13 31.68 -5.21
N SER A 166 13.04 31.09 -6.41
CA SER A 166 13.37 31.73 -7.68
C SER A 166 12.16 32.39 -8.37
N GLY A 167 11.01 32.48 -7.69
CA GLY A 167 9.78 33.04 -8.24
C GLY A 167 9.12 32.16 -9.32
N LYS A 168 9.58 30.92 -9.53
CA LYS A 168 9.01 29.95 -10.47
C LYS A 168 7.87 29.20 -9.80
N ARG A 169 6.67 29.78 -9.93
CA ARG A 169 5.41 29.25 -9.41
C ARG A 169 4.29 29.58 -10.38
N LEU A 170 3.16 28.89 -10.23
CA LEU A 170 1.93 29.27 -10.91
C LEU A 170 1.55 30.74 -10.59
N GLN A 171 1.15 31.46 -11.62
CA GLN A 171 0.65 32.83 -11.64
C GLN A 171 -0.69 32.94 -10.93
N HIS A 172 -1.60 31.99 -11.18
CA HIS A 172 -2.89 31.92 -10.52
C HIS A 172 -2.79 31.16 -9.19
N SER A 173 -3.39 31.71 -8.14
CA SER A 173 -3.30 31.12 -6.81
C SER A 173 -4.01 29.77 -6.70
N GLY A 174 -3.57 28.92 -5.78
CA GLY A 174 -4.26 27.67 -5.45
C GLY A 174 -5.70 27.88 -4.96
N TRP A 175 -6.01 29.05 -4.37
CA TRP A 175 -7.37 29.42 -3.97
C TRP A 175 -8.30 29.57 -5.16
N LEU A 176 -7.85 30.27 -6.21
CA LEU A 176 -8.58 30.43 -7.47
C LEU A 176 -8.77 29.10 -8.18
N ARG A 177 -7.69 28.33 -8.32
CA ARG A 177 -7.73 27.04 -9.01
C ARG A 177 -8.68 26.04 -8.32
N THR A 178 -8.59 25.94 -6.99
CA THR A 178 -9.49 25.08 -6.18
C THR A 178 -10.94 25.56 -6.24
N GLY A 179 -11.16 26.89 -6.22
CA GLY A 179 -12.49 27.49 -6.34
C GLY A 179 -13.17 27.12 -7.66
N LEU A 180 -12.46 27.31 -8.78
CA LEU A 180 -12.95 26.96 -10.11
C LEU A 180 -13.20 25.46 -10.26
N ALA A 181 -12.29 24.61 -9.78
CA ALA A 181 -12.46 23.15 -9.82
C ALA A 181 -13.68 22.70 -8.98
N THR A 182 -13.91 23.37 -7.83
CA THR A 182 -15.10 23.14 -7.00
C THR A 182 -16.38 23.53 -7.74
N THR A 183 -16.40 24.66 -8.44
CA THR A 183 -17.56 25.07 -9.24
C THR A 183 -17.82 24.08 -10.38
N LEU A 184 -16.80 23.62 -11.09
CA LEU A 184 -16.95 22.63 -12.16
C LEU A 184 -17.58 21.31 -11.67
N VAL A 185 -17.12 20.76 -10.54
CA VAL A 185 -17.71 19.54 -10.01
C VAL A 185 -19.14 19.74 -9.51
N LEU A 186 -19.47 20.91 -8.95
CA LEU A 186 -20.83 21.25 -8.56
C LEU A 186 -21.77 21.37 -9.77
N MET A 187 -21.29 21.94 -10.88
CA MET A 187 -22.03 21.99 -12.14
C MET A 187 -22.22 20.60 -12.72
N ALA A 188 -21.18 19.78 -12.78
CA ALA A 188 -21.27 18.43 -13.34
C ALA A 188 -22.20 17.52 -12.51
N VAL A 189 -22.12 17.59 -11.18
CA VAL A 189 -22.78 16.62 -10.29
C VAL A 189 -24.11 17.11 -9.70
N LEU A 190 -24.28 18.42 -9.49
CA LEU A 190 -25.43 18.99 -8.75
C LEU A 190 -26.24 20.02 -9.54
N HIS A 191 -26.06 20.14 -10.86
CA HIS A 191 -26.74 21.18 -11.66
C HIS A 191 -28.27 21.18 -11.51
N GLU A 192 -28.91 20.01 -11.46
CA GLU A 192 -30.36 19.90 -11.29
C GLU A 192 -30.81 20.42 -9.92
N GLN A 193 -30.11 20.02 -8.85
CA GLN A 193 -30.44 20.40 -7.48
C GLN A 193 -30.22 21.88 -7.24
N LEU A 194 -29.17 22.44 -7.86
CA LEU A 194 -28.80 23.86 -7.86
C LEU A 194 -29.64 24.70 -8.84
N ARG A 195 -30.49 24.08 -9.67
CA ARG A 195 -31.38 24.76 -10.64
C ARG A 195 -30.62 25.65 -11.63
N LEU A 196 -29.49 25.15 -12.14
CA LEU A 196 -28.73 25.82 -13.20
C LEU A 196 -29.39 25.58 -14.57
N THR A 197 -30.60 26.14 -14.77
CA THR A 197 -31.46 25.82 -15.91
C THR A 197 -31.32 26.78 -17.10
N ASN A 198 -30.72 27.95 -16.92
CA ASN A 198 -30.71 29.04 -17.91
C ASN A 198 -29.41 29.12 -18.72
N THR A 199 -28.69 27.99 -18.85
CA THR A 199 -27.33 27.93 -19.43
C THR A 199 -27.31 27.59 -20.92
N ASN A 200 -28.47 27.24 -21.51
CA ASN A 200 -28.62 26.84 -22.92
C ASN A 200 -27.71 25.66 -23.36
N CYS A 201 -27.21 24.88 -22.40
CA CYS A 201 -26.36 23.73 -22.63
C CYS A 201 -26.56 22.68 -21.52
N MET A 202 -26.27 21.41 -21.84
CA MET A 202 -26.15 20.36 -20.84
C MET A 202 -24.83 20.55 -20.09
N LEU A 203 -24.92 20.83 -18.78
CA LEU A 203 -23.77 21.30 -18.00
C LEU A 203 -22.72 20.22 -17.78
N ASP A 204 -23.12 18.96 -17.64
CA ASP A 204 -22.20 17.83 -17.61
C ASP A 204 -21.37 17.73 -18.90
N HIS A 205 -22.01 17.80 -20.07
CA HIS A 205 -21.33 17.82 -21.37
C HIS A 205 -20.45 19.06 -21.56
N PHE A 206 -20.89 20.22 -21.06
CA PHE A 206 -20.09 21.45 -21.08
C PHE A 206 -18.79 21.27 -20.29
N VAL A 207 -18.85 20.71 -19.07
CA VAL A 207 -17.67 20.49 -18.23
C VAL A 207 -16.72 19.46 -18.88
N GLU A 208 -17.25 18.34 -19.40
CA GLU A 208 -16.46 17.35 -20.14
C GLU A 208 -15.74 17.98 -21.34
N ARG A 209 -16.44 18.78 -22.15
CA ARG A 209 -15.85 19.46 -23.30
C ARG A 209 -14.81 20.51 -22.89
N LEU A 210 -15.09 21.28 -21.85
CA LEU A 210 -14.18 22.30 -21.34
C LEU A 210 -12.83 21.69 -20.91
N VAL A 211 -12.86 20.53 -20.24
CA VAL A 211 -11.64 19.81 -19.86
C VAL A 211 -10.96 19.21 -21.09
N ALA A 212 -11.73 18.65 -22.04
CA ALA A 212 -11.19 18.12 -23.29
C ALA A 212 -10.49 19.18 -24.17
N ASP A 213 -10.97 20.43 -24.12
CA ASP A 213 -10.42 21.56 -24.87
C ASP A 213 -9.13 22.14 -24.25
N LEU A 214 -8.66 21.62 -23.10
CA LEU A 214 -7.40 22.09 -22.51
C LEU A 214 -6.21 21.77 -23.43
N PRO A 215 -5.34 22.75 -23.72
CA PRO A 215 -4.24 22.57 -24.64
C PRO A 215 -3.24 21.54 -24.13
N ASP A 216 -2.77 20.69 -25.05
CA ASP A 216 -1.76 19.65 -24.82
C ASP A 216 -2.10 18.62 -23.74
N LEU A 217 -3.36 18.51 -23.31
CA LEU A 217 -3.79 17.60 -22.24
C LEU A 217 -3.38 16.14 -22.47
N ALA A 218 -3.45 15.68 -23.72
CA ALA A 218 -3.08 14.33 -24.12
C ALA A 218 -1.64 14.19 -24.67
N ALA A 219 -0.92 15.30 -24.82
CA ALA A 219 0.38 15.35 -25.49
C ALA A 219 1.55 15.64 -24.53
N ASP A 220 1.29 16.31 -23.41
CA ASP A 220 2.32 16.76 -22.48
C ASP A 220 1.92 16.46 -21.02
N TYR A 221 2.71 15.62 -20.35
CA TYR A 221 2.48 15.27 -18.95
C TYR A 221 2.48 16.49 -18.02
N ARG A 222 3.17 17.58 -18.40
CA ARG A 222 3.24 18.81 -17.61
C ARG A 222 1.86 19.42 -17.41
N ARG A 223 0.91 19.20 -18.35
CA ARG A 223 -0.48 19.63 -18.18
C ARG A 223 -1.14 18.94 -16.99
N ILE A 224 -1.03 17.61 -16.90
CA ILE A 224 -1.55 16.83 -15.77
C ILE A 224 -0.82 17.21 -14.48
N ALA A 225 0.51 17.31 -14.53
CA ALA A 225 1.33 17.68 -13.37
C ALA A 225 0.94 19.07 -12.81
N SER A 226 0.64 20.04 -13.67
CA SER A 226 0.26 21.41 -13.27
C SER A 226 -1.15 21.49 -12.67
N LEU A 227 -1.97 20.45 -12.85
CA LEU A 227 -3.30 20.33 -12.26
C LEU A 227 -3.28 19.57 -10.93
N HIS A 228 -2.10 19.27 -10.36
CA HIS A 228 -1.93 18.42 -9.18
C HIS A 228 -2.95 18.65 -8.06
N GLY A 229 -3.19 19.90 -7.66
CA GLY A 229 -4.13 20.25 -6.58
C GLY A 229 -5.61 20.12 -6.95
N GLU A 230 -5.93 20.16 -8.25
CA GLU A 230 -7.30 20.18 -8.77
C GLU A 230 -7.74 18.84 -9.38
N LEU A 231 -6.79 17.93 -9.67
CA LEU A 231 -7.03 16.69 -10.42
C LEU A 231 -8.12 15.81 -9.79
N THR A 232 -8.23 15.72 -8.46
CA THR A 232 -9.27 14.92 -7.80
C THR A 232 -10.67 15.46 -8.10
N LEU A 233 -10.87 16.77 -8.00
CA LEU A 233 -12.14 17.43 -8.31
C LEU A 233 -12.44 17.38 -9.82
N LEU A 234 -11.43 17.59 -10.67
CA LEU A 234 -11.59 17.50 -12.13
C LEU A 234 -11.91 16.09 -12.58
N MET A 235 -11.30 15.06 -11.99
CA MET A 235 -11.60 13.66 -12.28
C MET A 235 -13.01 13.28 -11.83
N GLU A 236 -13.48 13.83 -10.72
CA GLU A 236 -14.85 13.65 -10.26
C GLU A 236 -15.88 14.36 -11.16
N ALA A 237 -15.50 15.50 -11.75
CA ALA A 237 -16.35 16.33 -12.61
C ALA A 237 -16.41 15.82 -14.07
N ALA A 238 -15.26 15.51 -14.66
CA ALA A 238 -15.08 15.20 -16.08
C ALA A 238 -14.05 14.05 -16.28
N PRO A 239 -14.40 12.81 -15.92
CA PRO A 239 -13.46 11.69 -15.96
C PRO A 239 -13.05 11.29 -17.38
N ARG A 240 -13.92 11.44 -18.39
CA ARG A 240 -13.69 10.83 -19.72
C ARG A 240 -12.56 11.50 -20.51
N PRO A 241 -12.44 12.84 -20.62
CA PRO A 241 -11.33 13.52 -21.26
C PRO A 241 -10.00 13.21 -20.57
N LEU A 242 -9.99 13.17 -19.24
CA LEU A 242 -8.78 12.87 -18.47
C LEU A 242 -8.32 11.43 -18.70
N LEU A 243 -9.23 10.44 -18.62
CA LEU A 243 -8.91 9.06 -18.97
C LEU A 243 -8.47 8.91 -20.43
N THR A 244 -9.10 9.62 -21.36
CA THR A 244 -8.71 9.60 -22.78
C THR A 244 -7.30 10.16 -22.98
N ALA A 245 -6.98 11.27 -22.32
CA ALA A 245 -5.67 11.89 -22.37
C ALA A 245 -4.58 10.99 -21.75
N LEU A 246 -4.84 10.43 -20.56
CA LEU A 246 -3.95 9.46 -19.92
C LEU A 246 -3.76 8.22 -20.78
N GLY A 247 -4.85 7.70 -21.37
CA GLY A 247 -4.83 6.58 -22.29
C GLY A 247 -3.86 6.81 -23.44
N ARG A 248 -3.93 7.98 -24.09
CA ARG A 248 -3.00 8.38 -25.17
C ARG A 248 -1.56 8.49 -24.69
N MET A 249 -1.30 9.12 -23.54
CA MET A 249 0.06 9.25 -23.00
C MET A 249 0.68 7.91 -22.54
N LEU A 250 -0.16 6.91 -22.29
CA LEU A 250 0.24 5.55 -21.89
C LEU A 250 0.34 4.57 -23.08
N GLU A 251 0.10 5.02 -24.30
CA GLU A 251 0.35 4.21 -25.50
C GLU A 251 1.86 3.90 -25.67
N GLY A 252 2.16 2.78 -26.32
CA GLY A 252 3.53 2.30 -26.48
C GLY A 252 4.21 2.03 -25.14
N ASN A 253 5.40 2.63 -24.93
CA ASN A 253 6.18 2.51 -23.70
C ASN A 253 5.82 3.56 -22.62
N GLY A 254 4.83 4.43 -22.87
CA GLY A 254 4.41 5.49 -21.95
C GLY A 254 5.49 6.53 -21.64
N SER A 255 6.45 6.74 -22.54
CA SER A 255 7.50 7.75 -22.40
C SER A 255 6.98 9.18 -22.23
N THR A 256 5.78 9.49 -22.75
CA THR A 256 5.16 10.80 -22.57
C THR A 256 4.81 11.10 -21.12
N ILE A 257 4.27 10.12 -20.38
CA ILE A 257 3.83 10.30 -18.98
C ILE A 257 4.94 9.98 -17.96
N ALA A 258 5.92 9.13 -18.32
CA ALA A 258 6.98 8.69 -17.40
C ALA A 258 7.67 9.82 -16.60
N PRO A 259 7.94 11.03 -17.16
CA PRO A 259 8.55 12.12 -16.40
C PRO A 259 7.69 12.71 -15.26
N ILE A 260 6.44 12.26 -15.08
CA ILE A 260 5.60 12.65 -13.94
C ILE A 260 6.11 12.08 -12.61
N PHE A 261 6.89 10.99 -12.66
CA PHE A 261 7.52 10.37 -11.49
C PHE A 261 8.82 11.08 -11.12
N GLN A 262 8.73 12.02 -10.17
CA GLN A 262 9.81 12.94 -9.80
C GLN A 262 10.18 12.86 -8.31
N ASP A 263 10.40 11.67 -7.75
CA ASP A 263 10.57 11.50 -6.29
C ASP A 263 11.95 10.98 -5.86
N LYS A 264 13.01 11.45 -6.54
CA LYS A 264 14.39 11.04 -6.24
C LYS A 264 14.93 11.64 -4.93
N ASP A 265 14.42 12.80 -4.51
CA ASP A 265 14.85 13.51 -3.28
C ASP A 265 13.74 13.58 -2.20
N PRO A 266 13.87 12.87 -1.07
CA PRO A 266 12.81 12.73 -0.08
C PRO A 266 12.60 13.95 0.83
N VAL A 267 13.54 14.91 0.85
CA VAL A 267 13.50 15.99 1.87
C VAL A 267 12.60 17.15 1.45
N PHE A 268 12.52 17.43 0.15
CA PHE A 268 11.85 18.65 -0.35
C PHE A 268 10.95 18.44 -1.57
N SER A 269 10.81 17.21 -2.11
CA SER A 269 10.00 17.00 -3.34
C SER A 269 8.59 16.47 -3.05
N GLN A 270 7.57 17.26 -3.44
CA GLN A 270 6.26 16.73 -3.78
C GLN A 270 6.32 16.26 -5.23
N SER A 271 6.00 15.00 -5.47
CA SER A 271 6.04 14.43 -6.82
C SER A 271 4.67 14.58 -7.50
N PRO A 272 4.58 15.13 -8.72
CA PRO A 272 3.28 15.40 -9.35
C PRO A 272 2.37 14.18 -9.48
N HIS A 273 2.97 12.99 -9.64
CA HIS A 273 2.23 11.73 -9.79
C HIS A 273 1.27 11.44 -8.63
N THR A 274 1.54 11.90 -7.41
CA THR A 274 0.68 11.61 -6.25
C THR A 274 -0.72 12.19 -6.41
N GLY A 275 -0.85 13.38 -7.02
CA GLY A 275 -2.15 13.98 -7.34
C GLY A 275 -2.91 13.20 -8.41
N LEU A 276 -2.20 12.65 -9.40
CA LEU A 276 -2.77 11.75 -10.41
C LEU A 276 -3.26 10.44 -9.77
N LEU A 277 -2.51 9.87 -8.84
CA LEU A 277 -2.91 8.65 -8.13
C LEU A 277 -4.17 8.89 -7.30
N TRP A 278 -4.22 9.98 -6.52
CA TRP A 278 -5.44 10.33 -5.76
C TRP A 278 -6.64 10.59 -6.67
N ALA A 279 -6.45 11.16 -7.86
CA ALA A 279 -7.53 11.35 -8.81
C ALA A 279 -8.07 10.02 -9.36
N LEU A 280 -7.19 9.07 -9.72
CA LEU A 280 -7.59 7.74 -10.18
C LEU A 280 -8.20 6.91 -9.05
N GLU A 281 -7.72 7.05 -7.82
CA GLU A 281 -8.33 6.48 -6.62
C GLU A 281 -9.76 7.00 -6.41
N THR A 282 -9.94 8.33 -6.50
CA THR A 282 -11.26 8.99 -6.42
C THR A 282 -12.21 8.40 -7.46
N LEU A 283 -11.73 8.21 -8.69
CA LEU A 283 -12.53 7.63 -9.77
C LEU A 283 -12.88 6.15 -9.52
N ALA A 284 -11.96 5.37 -8.94
CA ALA A 284 -12.15 3.95 -8.68
C ALA A 284 -13.28 3.66 -7.67
N TRP A 285 -13.73 4.66 -6.91
CA TRP A 285 -14.91 4.52 -6.05
C TRP A 285 -16.20 4.34 -6.84
N ASP A 286 -16.29 4.85 -8.07
CA ASP A 286 -17.45 4.71 -8.94
C ASP A 286 -17.39 3.36 -9.70
N PRO A 287 -18.36 2.44 -9.48
CA PRO A 287 -18.41 1.16 -10.18
C PRO A 287 -18.39 1.28 -11.70
N GLN A 288 -18.85 2.40 -12.26
CA GLN A 288 -18.80 2.65 -13.71
C GLN A 288 -17.37 2.72 -14.26
N TYR A 289 -16.42 3.19 -13.46
CA TYR A 289 -15.06 3.51 -13.91
C TYR A 289 -13.97 2.62 -13.28
N ILE A 290 -14.34 1.63 -12.45
CA ILE A 290 -13.37 0.77 -11.76
C ILE A 290 -12.40 0.08 -12.73
N VAL A 291 -12.87 -0.39 -13.88
CA VAL A 291 -12.03 -1.07 -14.87
C VAL A 291 -11.05 -0.08 -15.50
N ASP A 292 -11.53 1.08 -15.93
CA ASP A 292 -10.70 2.09 -16.58
C ASP A 292 -9.66 2.70 -15.62
N ALA A 293 -10.07 3.01 -14.39
CA ALA A 293 -9.19 3.56 -13.36
C ALA A 293 -8.08 2.57 -12.98
N THR A 294 -8.42 1.30 -12.72
CA THR A 294 -7.44 0.29 -12.34
C THR A 294 -6.55 -0.14 -13.51
N LEU A 295 -7.07 -0.21 -14.74
CA LEU A 295 -6.23 -0.46 -15.91
C LEU A 295 -5.25 0.71 -16.17
N THR A 296 -5.69 1.95 -15.97
CA THR A 296 -4.82 3.14 -16.07
C THR A 296 -3.73 3.11 -15.01
N LEU A 297 -4.07 2.79 -13.75
CA LEU A 297 -3.11 2.59 -12.67
C LEU A 297 -2.11 1.46 -12.96
N ALA A 298 -2.55 0.36 -13.58
CA ALA A 298 -1.67 -0.74 -13.96
C ALA A 298 -0.68 -0.34 -15.05
N LYS A 299 -1.15 0.39 -16.07
CA LYS A 299 -0.27 0.95 -17.10
C LYS A 299 0.71 1.99 -16.53
N LEU A 300 0.28 2.79 -15.55
CA LEU A 300 1.18 3.69 -14.80
C LEU A 300 2.22 2.91 -13.98
N ALA A 301 1.83 1.83 -13.31
CA ALA A 301 2.75 0.97 -12.56
C ALA A 301 3.85 0.36 -13.45
N ARG A 302 3.53 0.09 -14.72
CA ARG A 302 4.50 -0.42 -15.70
C ARG A 302 5.60 0.59 -16.06
N VAL A 303 5.26 1.87 -16.10
CA VAL A 303 6.19 2.94 -16.47
C VAL A 303 6.86 3.60 -15.26
N ASP A 304 6.41 3.23 -14.04
CA ASP A 304 6.95 3.72 -12.79
C ASP A 304 8.41 3.23 -12.60
N PRO A 305 9.40 4.14 -12.51
CA PRO A 305 10.79 3.78 -12.27
C PRO A 305 11.08 3.33 -10.83
N GLY A 306 10.07 3.36 -9.95
CA GLY A 306 10.24 3.22 -8.51
C GLY A 306 10.75 4.51 -7.88
N GLY A 307 11.27 4.41 -6.65
CA GLY A 307 11.75 5.53 -5.84
C GLY A 307 11.30 5.42 -4.37
N LYS A 308 11.25 6.53 -3.63
CA LYS A 308 11.20 6.52 -2.16
C LYS A 308 9.80 6.72 -1.59
N LEU A 309 8.88 7.32 -2.35
CA LEU A 309 7.50 7.49 -1.89
C LEU A 309 6.75 6.16 -1.91
N MET A 310 5.98 5.91 -0.84
CA MET A 310 5.06 4.77 -0.73
C MET A 310 3.84 4.90 -1.64
N ASN A 311 3.42 6.13 -1.96
CA ASN A 311 2.28 6.42 -2.82
C ASN A 311 2.63 6.10 -4.27
N ARG A 312 2.39 4.86 -4.69
CA ARG A 312 2.77 4.31 -6.01
C ARG A 312 1.59 3.63 -6.67
N PRO A 313 1.54 3.57 -8.02
CA PRO A 313 0.36 3.07 -8.72
C PRO A 313 -0.01 1.63 -8.31
N ILE A 314 0.98 0.76 -8.08
CA ILE A 314 0.72 -0.63 -7.64
C ILE A 314 0.15 -0.71 -6.21
N ASN A 315 0.47 0.25 -5.34
CA ASN A 315 -0.07 0.31 -3.99
C ASN A 315 -1.50 0.86 -4.01
N SER A 316 -1.80 1.87 -4.84
CA SER A 316 -3.19 2.30 -5.10
C SER A 316 -4.04 1.13 -5.64
N LEU A 317 -3.51 0.32 -6.58
CA LEU A 317 -4.20 -0.90 -7.05
C LEU A 317 -4.51 -1.89 -5.94
N ARG A 318 -3.52 -2.16 -5.06
CA ARG A 318 -3.70 -3.04 -3.91
C ARG A 318 -4.81 -2.51 -3.00
N ASP A 319 -4.76 -1.24 -2.65
CA ASP A 319 -5.68 -0.62 -1.69
C ASP A 319 -7.10 -0.51 -2.25
N ILE A 320 -7.27 -0.35 -3.56
CA ILE A 320 -8.57 -0.39 -4.22
C ILE A 320 -9.16 -1.81 -4.21
N LEU A 321 -8.35 -2.82 -4.57
CA LEU A 321 -8.84 -4.17 -4.89
C LEU A 321 -8.79 -5.17 -3.73
N VAL A 322 -8.21 -4.82 -2.58
CA VAL A 322 -8.08 -5.74 -1.44
C VAL A 322 -9.44 -6.35 -1.07
N ALA A 323 -9.45 -7.66 -0.78
CA ALA A 323 -10.72 -8.35 -0.62
C ALA A 323 -11.39 -8.11 0.75
N TRP A 324 -10.65 -7.77 1.81
CA TRP A 324 -11.20 -7.58 3.16
C TRP A 324 -11.69 -6.15 3.43
N HIS A 325 -11.12 -5.13 2.80
CA HIS A 325 -11.53 -3.73 2.95
C HIS A 325 -11.33 -2.96 1.62
N PRO A 326 -12.12 -3.25 0.59
CA PRO A 326 -11.98 -2.58 -0.70
C PRO A 326 -12.33 -1.10 -0.59
N ASN A 327 -11.43 -0.25 -1.06
CA ASN A 327 -11.64 1.19 -1.21
C ASN A 327 -12.35 1.49 -2.56
N THR A 328 -13.51 0.88 -2.75
CA THR A 328 -14.41 1.11 -3.89
C THR A 328 -15.83 0.69 -3.54
N ASN A 329 -16.84 1.25 -4.22
CA ASN A 329 -18.22 0.78 -4.13
C ASN A 329 -18.54 -0.34 -5.13
N ALA A 330 -17.58 -0.72 -6.00
CA ALA A 330 -17.79 -1.77 -7.00
C ALA A 330 -18.08 -3.15 -6.35
N PRO A 331 -19.05 -3.91 -6.87
CA PRO A 331 -19.33 -5.25 -6.39
C PRO A 331 -18.17 -6.21 -6.71
N LEU A 332 -18.10 -7.33 -5.99
CA LEU A 332 -17.02 -8.32 -6.13
C LEU A 332 -16.84 -8.79 -7.59
N SER A 333 -17.92 -9.00 -8.33
CA SER A 333 -17.85 -9.43 -9.74
C SER A 333 -17.10 -8.43 -10.63
N GLN A 334 -17.33 -7.13 -10.45
CA GLN A 334 -16.62 -6.09 -11.21
C GLN A 334 -15.16 -5.96 -10.77
N ARG A 335 -14.86 -6.09 -9.47
CA ARG A 335 -13.47 -6.11 -8.97
C ARG A 335 -12.67 -7.27 -9.56
N ILE A 336 -13.30 -8.44 -9.64
CA ILE A 336 -12.70 -9.61 -10.30
C ILE A 336 -12.47 -9.35 -11.79
N ALA A 337 -13.46 -8.78 -12.49
CA ALA A 337 -13.33 -8.44 -13.90
C ALA A 337 -12.21 -7.42 -14.16
N ALA A 338 -12.07 -6.40 -13.30
CA ALA A 338 -10.99 -5.42 -13.36
C ALA A 338 -9.62 -6.09 -13.20
N LEU A 339 -9.46 -6.97 -12.20
CA LEU A 339 -8.23 -7.74 -12.01
C LEU A 339 -7.92 -8.63 -13.23
N ASP A 340 -8.92 -9.31 -13.79
CA ASP A 340 -8.76 -10.15 -14.99
C ASP A 340 -8.28 -9.34 -16.20
N GLN A 341 -8.80 -8.12 -16.38
CA GLN A 341 -8.34 -7.22 -17.45
C GLN A 341 -6.90 -6.78 -17.23
N ILE A 342 -6.49 -6.48 -16.00
CA ILE A 342 -5.09 -6.11 -15.69
C ILE A 342 -4.16 -7.29 -16.01
N ILE A 343 -4.48 -8.50 -15.56
CA ILE A 343 -3.66 -9.69 -15.83
C ILE A 343 -3.54 -9.95 -17.33
N LYS A 344 -4.63 -9.74 -18.08
CA LYS A 344 -4.65 -9.93 -19.53
C LYS A 344 -3.84 -8.87 -20.28
N LEU A 345 -3.96 -7.60 -19.91
CA LEU A 345 -3.46 -6.47 -20.70
C LEU A 345 -2.10 -5.93 -20.22
N VAL A 346 -1.76 -6.16 -18.95
CA VAL A 346 -0.52 -5.71 -18.30
C VAL A 346 0.01 -6.82 -17.36
N PRO A 347 0.31 -8.02 -17.87
CA PRO A 347 0.68 -9.19 -17.05
C PRO A 347 1.88 -8.94 -16.11
N GLU A 348 2.84 -8.11 -16.55
CA GLU A 348 4.02 -7.67 -15.80
C GLU A 348 3.66 -6.97 -14.47
N ILE A 349 2.48 -6.34 -14.38
CA ILE A 349 1.95 -5.73 -13.17
C ILE A 349 0.86 -6.59 -12.54
N GLY A 350 0.01 -7.22 -13.35
CA GLY A 350 -1.08 -8.06 -12.88
C GLY A 350 -0.61 -9.17 -11.96
N TRP A 351 0.54 -9.78 -12.25
CA TRP A 351 1.10 -10.83 -11.40
C TRP A 351 1.59 -10.32 -10.03
N PRO A 352 2.50 -9.32 -9.95
CA PRO A 352 2.86 -8.69 -8.69
C PRO A 352 1.65 -8.18 -7.89
N LEU A 353 0.61 -7.69 -8.57
CA LEU A 353 -0.62 -7.27 -7.92
C LEU A 353 -1.37 -8.43 -7.26
N VAL A 354 -1.54 -9.57 -7.95
CA VAL A 354 -2.16 -10.78 -7.36
C VAL A 354 -1.45 -11.19 -6.08
N LEU A 355 -0.11 -11.18 -6.08
CA LEU A 355 0.69 -11.48 -4.89
C LEU A 355 0.46 -10.48 -3.75
N LYS A 356 0.39 -9.18 -4.06
CA LYS A 356 0.06 -8.13 -3.08
C LYS A 356 -1.36 -8.23 -2.52
N LEU A 357 -2.29 -8.84 -3.26
CA LEU A 357 -3.67 -9.05 -2.83
C LEU A 357 -3.86 -10.33 -2.01
N LEU A 358 -2.90 -11.25 -2.05
CA LEU A 358 -2.93 -12.44 -1.20
C LEU A 358 -2.74 -12.05 0.27
N PRO A 359 -3.45 -12.73 1.19
CA PRO A 359 -3.39 -12.46 2.62
C PRO A 359 -1.94 -12.42 3.10
N GLY A 360 -1.55 -11.33 3.75
CA GLY A 360 -0.33 -11.27 4.55
C GLY A 360 -0.63 -11.19 6.04
N TYR A 361 0.39 -11.45 6.85
CA TYR A 361 0.31 -11.24 8.28
C TYR A 361 0.43 -9.75 8.61
N HIS A 362 -0.39 -9.27 9.55
CA HIS A 362 -0.37 -7.88 10.05
C HIS A 362 -0.46 -6.81 8.93
N GLU A 363 -1.23 -7.07 7.88
CA GLU A 363 -1.38 -6.11 6.80
C GLU A 363 -2.17 -4.89 7.23
N VAL A 364 -1.64 -3.72 6.86
CA VAL A 364 -2.30 -2.43 7.02
C VAL A 364 -2.74 -1.94 5.65
N ILE A 365 -3.95 -1.42 5.59
CA ILE A 365 -4.46 -0.67 4.45
C ILE A 365 -4.56 0.81 4.79
N SER A 366 -4.23 1.64 3.82
CA SER A 366 -4.53 3.06 3.87
C SER A 366 -5.84 3.33 3.15
N PRO A 367 -6.70 4.22 3.67
CA PRO A 367 -7.85 4.70 2.91
C PRO A 367 -7.35 5.44 1.67
N THR A 368 -8.05 5.28 0.54
CA THR A 368 -7.76 6.00 -0.69
C THR A 368 -8.56 7.30 -0.76
N ALA A 369 -8.20 8.19 -1.68
CA ALA A 369 -8.97 9.41 -1.93
C ALA A 369 -10.42 9.08 -2.36
N GLU A 370 -11.41 9.68 -1.70
CA GLU A 370 -12.85 9.47 -1.95
C GLU A 370 -13.48 10.64 -2.73
N PRO A 371 -14.51 10.39 -3.57
CA PRO A 371 -15.32 11.43 -4.17
C PRO A 371 -15.95 12.35 -3.13
N ARG A 372 -15.93 13.65 -3.38
CA ARG A 372 -16.43 14.66 -2.43
C ARG A 372 -17.89 15.03 -2.66
N TYR A 373 -18.37 14.97 -3.89
CA TYR A 373 -19.68 15.46 -4.34
C TYR A 373 -20.53 14.40 -5.05
N ARG A 374 -19.94 13.51 -5.83
CA ARG A 374 -20.54 12.36 -6.50
C ARG A 374 -20.82 11.28 -5.47
N GLU A 375 -21.91 10.55 -5.66
CA GLU A 375 -22.25 9.44 -4.76
C GLU A 375 -21.48 8.17 -5.09
N ALA A 376 -21.14 7.98 -6.37
CA ALA A 376 -20.29 6.88 -6.85
C ALA A 376 -20.81 5.50 -6.41
N GLY A 377 -22.13 5.29 -6.44
CA GLY A 377 -22.74 3.99 -6.09
C GLY A 377 -22.71 3.62 -4.59
N ALA A 378 -22.43 4.57 -3.69
CA ALA A 378 -22.24 4.28 -2.27
C ALA A 378 -23.52 3.78 -1.57
N SER A 379 -24.71 4.12 -2.07
CA SER A 379 -25.98 3.60 -1.55
C SER A 379 -26.21 2.14 -1.92
N GLU A 380 -25.72 1.72 -3.08
CA GLU A 380 -25.79 0.37 -3.62
C GLU A 380 -24.65 -0.53 -3.12
N ARG A 381 -23.72 0.02 -2.32
CA ARG A 381 -22.64 -0.75 -1.70
C ARG A 381 -23.27 -1.83 -0.82
N ALA A 382 -23.24 -3.07 -1.31
CA ALA A 382 -23.60 -4.24 -0.52
C ALA A 382 -22.76 -4.27 0.76
N ASP A 383 -23.30 -4.80 1.85
CA ASP A 383 -22.53 -5.00 3.08
C ASP A 383 -21.41 -6.02 2.81
N GLN A 384 -20.25 -5.52 2.38
CA GLN A 384 -19.07 -6.31 2.02
C GLN A 384 -18.31 -6.81 3.27
N ILE A 385 -18.88 -6.61 4.47
CA ILE A 385 -18.46 -7.29 5.72
C ILE A 385 -18.91 -8.76 5.67
N ALA A 386 -18.65 -9.42 4.55
CA ALA A 386 -18.88 -10.85 4.36
C ALA A 386 -17.50 -11.49 4.22
N ARG A 387 -16.88 -11.72 5.38
CA ARG A 387 -15.82 -12.68 5.65
C ARG A 387 -14.78 -12.79 4.54
N TYR A 388 -13.64 -12.14 4.77
CA TYR A 388 -12.38 -12.61 4.23
C TYR A 388 -12.28 -14.12 4.52
N SER A 389 -12.61 -14.91 3.50
CA SER A 389 -12.78 -16.35 3.58
C SER A 389 -11.85 -16.95 2.54
N GLY A 390 -11.53 -18.23 2.68
CA GLY A 390 -10.73 -18.97 1.70
C GLY A 390 -11.24 -18.88 0.25
N ARG A 391 -12.44 -18.35 0.02
CA ARG A 391 -13.00 -18.04 -1.30
C ARG A 391 -12.25 -16.93 -2.05
N SER A 392 -11.83 -15.84 -1.38
CA SER A 392 -11.05 -14.77 -2.02
C SER A 392 -9.66 -15.28 -2.41
N VAL A 393 -9.04 -16.08 -1.54
CA VAL A 393 -7.77 -16.76 -1.82
C VAL A 393 -7.93 -17.71 -3.01
N THR A 394 -8.97 -18.54 -3.02
CA THR A 394 -9.30 -19.44 -4.15
C THR A 394 -9.49 -18.69 -5.47
N ILE A 395 -10.15 -17.52 -5.45
CA ILE A 395 -10.37 -16.69 -6.64
C ILE A 395 -9.04 -16.13 -7.17
N LEU A 396 -8.20 -15.58 -6.30
CA LEU A 396 -6.87 -15.08 -6.67
C LEU A 396 -5.95 -16.22 -7.15
N ALA A 397 -6.02 -17.37 -6.48
CA ALA A 397 -5.24 -18.56 -6.77
C ALA A 397 -5.44 -19.12 -8.18
N ARG A 398 -6.67 -19.11 -8.68
CA ARG A 398 -6.99 -19.57 -10.05
C ARG A 398 -6.40 -18.70 -11.15
N ARG A 399 -5.92 -17.50 -10.81
CA ARG A 399 -5.31 -16.55 -11.73
C ARG A 399 -3.78 -16.65 -11.75
N ILE A 400 -3.23 -17.58 -10.96
CA ILE A 400 -1.82 -17.95 -10.97
C ILE A 400 -1.57 -18.82 -12.22
N PRO A 401 -0.70 -18.43 -13.16
CA PRO A 401 -0.38 -19.25 -14.34
C PRO A 401 0.23 -20.59 -13.93
N SER A 402 -0.11 -21.69 -14.61
CA SER A 402 0.33 -23.07 -14.29
C SER A 402 1.85 -23.33 -14.38
N GLY A 403 2.67 -22.30 -14.64
CA GLY A 403 4.14 -22.35 -14.66
C GLY A 403 4.85 -21.42 -13.68
N SER A 404 4.13 -20.57 -12.93
CA SER A 404 4.75 -19.62 -11.97
C SER A 404 5.38 -20.33 -10.76
N ALA A 405 4.87 -21.50 -10.41
CA ALA A 405 5.45 -22.45 -9.47
C ALA A 405 6.87 -22.92 -9.83
N ARG A 406 7.29 -22.76 -11.09
CA ARG A 406 8.62 -23.13 -11.59
C ARG A 406 9.64 -21.99 -11.47
N ASN A 407 9.21 -20.77 -11.16
CA ASN A 407 10.13 -19.67 -10.94
C ASN A 407 10.67 -19.74 -9.49
N PRO A 408 11.99 -19.94 -9.29
CA PRO A 408 12.59 -20.06 -7.95
C PRO A 408 12.34 -18.84 -7.07
N GLN A 409 12.15 -17.66 -7.69
CA GLN A 409 11.83 -16.41 -7.00
C GLN A 409 10.49 -16.50 -6.25
N TRP A 410 9.55 -17.32 -6.72
CA TRP A 410 8.18 -17.39 -6.21
C TRP A 410 7.85 -18.71 -5.52
N ALA A 411 8.62 -19.77 -5.76
CA ALA A 411 8.37 -21.10 -5.19
C ALA A 411 8.42 -21.15 -3.64
N GLY A 412 9.07 -20.19 -2.98
CA GLY A 412 9.18 -20.07 -1.52
C GLY A 412 8.25 -19.05 -0.86
N GLU A 413 7.40 -18.35 -1.62
CA GLU A 413 6.54 -17.29 -1.08
C GLU A 413 5.42 -17.90 -0.24
N LYS A 414 5.44 -17.67 1.08
CA LYS A 414 4.46 -18.25 2.03
C LYS A 414 3.01 -17.95 1.63
N LYS A 415 2.76 -16.75 1.08
CA LYS A 415 1.43 -16.33 0.59
C LYS A 415 0.88 -17.19 -0.55
N LEU A 416 1.77 -17.82 -1.33
CA LEU A 416 1.39 -18.62 -2.49
C LEU A 416 0.95 -20.04 -2.15
N ILE A 417 1.28 -20.56 -0.97
CA ILE A 417 1.01 -21.98 -0.62
C ILE A 417 -0.49 -22.32 -0.69
N PRO A 418 -1.41 -21.55 -0.07
CA PRO A 418 -2.84 -21.83 -0.19
C PRO A 418 -3.36 -21.72 -1.63
N ALA A 419 -2.68 -20.91 -2.46
CA ALA A 419 -3.11 -20.59 -3.80
C ALA A 419 -2.62 -21.62 -4.84
N VAL A 420 -1.39 -22.09 -4.67
CA VAL A 420 -0.78 -23.20 -5.42
C VAL A 420 -1.59 -24.51 -5.26
N LEU A 421 -2.17 -24.74 -4.09
CA LEU A 421 -3.00 -25.91 -3.80
C LEU A 421 -4.36 -25.91 -4.48
N VAL A 422 -4.96 -24.72 -4.66
CA VAL A 422 -6.25 -24.57 -5.37
C VAL A 422 -6.08 -24.68 -6.89
N GLY A 423 -4.93 -24.24 -7.42
CA GLY A 423 -4.61 -24.25 -8.85
C GLY A 423 -4.12 -25.59 -9.40
N GLY A 424 -3.72 -26.52 -8.53
CA GLY A 424 -3.16 -27.82 -8.90
C GLY A 424 -1.67 -27.74 -9.25
N TRP A 425 -0.82 -28.29 -8.39
CA TRP A 425 0.61 -28.49 -8.70
C TRP A 425 0.77 -29.73 -9.60
N ASP A 426 1.16 -29.53 -10.87
CA ASP A 426 1.50 -30.65 -11.75
C ASP A 426 2.92 -31.15 -11.41
N SER A 427 2.99 -32.22 -10.63
CA SER A 427 4.24 -32.79 -10.08
C SER A 427 5.08 -33.56 -11.11
N ARG A 428 4.89 -33.33 -12.42
CA ARG A 428 5.43 -34.19 -13.49
C ARG A 428 6.79 -33.78 -14.05
N SER A 429 7.41 -32.69 -13.58
CA SER A 429 8.77 -32.33 -14.00
C SER A 429 9.74 -32.33 -12.82
N GLU A 430 10.59 -33.36 -12.74
CA GLU A 430 11.76 -33.48 -11.84
C GLU A 430 12.84 -32.39 -12.03
N HIS A 431 12.62 -31.43 -12.94
CA HIS A 431 13.67 -30.54 -13.45
C HIS A 431 13.99 -29.32 -12.57
N ASP A 432 13.19 -28.97 -11.55
CA ASP A 432 13.47 -27.84 -10.64
C ASP A 432 13.52 -28.28 -9.17
N ARG A 433 14.55 -29.06 -8.79
CA ARG A 433 14.74 -29.57 -7.42
C ARG A 433 14.71 -28.46 -6.36
N GLU A 434 15.21 -27.27 -6.69
CA GLU A 434 15.24 -26.13 -5.77
C GLU A 434 13.85 -25.52 -5.54
N ALA A 435 13.03 -25.38 -6.57
CA ALA A 435 11.65 -24.90 -6.43
C ALA A 435 10.80 -25.87 -5.61
N VAL A 436 10.95 -27.18 -5.84
CA VAL A 436 10.29 -28.23 -5.05
C VAL A 436 10.71 -28.16 -3.58
N ARG A 437 12.02 -27.97 -3.31
CA ARG A 437 12.56 -27.83 -1.96
C ARG A 437 11.98 -26.61 -1.23
N LEU A 438 11.97 -25.44 -1.89
CA LEU A 438 11.43 -24.20 -1.33
C LEU A 438 9.92 -24.32 -1.05
N ALA A 439 9.15 -24.86 -2.00
CA ALA A 439 7.71 -25.07 -1.84
C ALA A 439 7.38 -26.06 -0.72
N GLY A 440 8.12 -27.18 -0.63
CA GLY A 440 7.96 -28.16 0.44
C GLY A 440 8.30 -27.58 1.82
N SER A 441 9.39 -26.81 1.93
CA SER A 441 9.76 -26.14 3.17
C SER A 441 8.70 -25.13 3.61
N ALA A 442 8.16 -24.34 2.68
CA ALA A 442 7.17 -23.32 2.97
C ALA A 442 5.83 -23.97 3.39
N LEU A 443 5.38 -25.00 2.66
CA LEU A 443 4.18 -25.79 2.98
C LEU A 443 4.26 -26.47 4.35
N ARG A 444 5.43 -27.01 4.70
CA ARG A 444 5.68 -27.59 6.02
C ARG A 444 5.51 -26.56 7.14
N GLY A 445 6.05 -25.35 6.95
CA GLY A 445 5.90 -24.24 7.90
C GLY A 445 4.44 -23.88 8.14
N GLU A 446 3.64 -23.71 7.08
CA GLU A 446 2.21 -23.38 7.22
C GLU A 446 1.39 -24.49 7.88
N LEU A 447 1.65 -25.76 7.54
CA LEU A 447 1.02 -26.92 8.20
C LEU A 447 1.35 -26.95 9.68
N ALA A 448 2.62 -26.76 10.03
CA ALA A 448 3.09 -26.77 11.41
C ALA A 448 2.45 -25.65 12.21
N ARG A 449 2.36 -24.44 11.63
CA ARG A 449 1.70 -23.27 12.21
C ARG A 449 0.21 -23.50 12.45
N HIS A 450 -0.54 -23.96 11.46
CA HIS A 450 -1.98 -24.21 11.63
C HIS A 450 -2.26 -25.26 12.72
N ARG A 451 -1.39 -26.26 12.86
CA ARG A 451 -1.49 -27.25 13.93
C ARG A 451 -1.03 -26.72 15.29
N ALA A 452 0.01 -25.89 15.31
CA ALA A 452 0.52 -25.25 16.54
C ALA A 452 -0.50 -24.31 17.18
N TYR A 453 -1.33 -23.64 16.36
CA TYR A 453 -2.39 -22.74 16.82
C TYR A 453 -3.78 -23.27 16.50
N SER A 454 -4.01 -24.57 16.65
CA SER A 454 -5.23 -25.26 16.20
C SER A 454 -6.55 -24.72 16.80
N SER A 455 -6.49 -24.06 17.96
CA SER A 455 -7.62 -23.40 18.62
C SER A 455 -7.88 -21.95 18.16
N ALA A 456 -6.96 -21.34 17.41
CA ALA A 456 -7.11 -19.97 16.95
C ALA A 456 -8.20 -19.84 15.87
N GLN A 457 -8.95 -18.74 15.87
CA GLN A 457 -10.06 -18.52 14.91
C GLN A 457 -9.63 -18.52 13.44
N TRP A 458 -8.35 -18.23 13.16
CA TRP A 458 -7.79 -18.23 11.80
C TRP A 458 -7.23 -19.58 11.37
N ALA A 459 -7.07 -20.53 12.30
CA ALA A 459 -6.44 -21.81 11.99
C ALA A 459 -7.37 -22.72 11.19
N MET A 460 -6.82 -23.40 10.18
CA MET A 460 -7.54 -24.42 9.44
C MET A 460 -7.69 -25.67 10.31
N ASN A 461 -8.86 -26.29 10.25
CA ASN A 461 -9.10 -27.56 10.94
C ASN A 461 -8.41 -28.73 10.21
N GLU A 462 -8.31 -29.88 10.88
CA GLU A 462 -7.57 -31.03 10.34
C GLU A 462 -8.09 -31.49 8.97
N ASN A 463 -9.41 -31.48 8.74
CA ASN A 463 -9.99 -31.85 7.44
C ASN A 463 -9.55 -30.90 6.31
N GLN A 464 -9.36 -29.61 6.63
CA GLN A 464 -8.83 -28.63 5.69
C GLN A 464 -7.33 -28.81 5.45
N LEU A 465 -6.57 -29.33 6.43
CA LEU A 465 -5.12 -29.56 6.32
C LEU A 465 -4.75 -30.86 5.59
N LEU A 466 -5.63 -31.85 5.51
CA LEU A 466 -5.34 -33.14 4.85
C LEU A 466 -4.82 -33.01 3.40
N PRO A 467 -5.39 -32.16 2.51
CA PRO A 467 -4.86 -31.97 1.16
C PRO A 467 -3.44 -31.37 1.15
N PHE A 468 -3.13 -30.50 2.11
CA PHE A 468 -1.82 -29.88 2.28
C PHE A 468 -0.78 -30.94 2.69
N GLU A 469 -1.13 -31.84 3.61
CA GLU A 469 -0.26 -32.94 4.02
C GLU A 469 -0.03 -33.95 2.90
N ALA A 470 -1.07 -34.25 2.11
CA ALA A 470 -0.94 -35.12 0.94
C ALA A 470 -0.01 -34.52 -0.12
N LEU A 471 -0.06 -33.19 -0.33
CA LEU A 471 0.89 -32.51 -1.22
C LEU A 471 2.29 -32.50 -0.61
N LEU A 472 2.44 -32.22 0.68
CA LEU A 472 3.75 -32.21 1.35
C LEU A 472 4.44 -33.56 1.17
N ARG A 473 3.72 -34.68 1.37
CA ARG A 473 4.26 -36.04 1.13
C ARG A 473 4.74 -36.27 -0.30
N ARG A 474 4.13 -35.63 -1.31
CA ARG A 474 4.56 -35.71 -2.72
C ARG A 474 5.77 -34.82 -3.02
N LEU A 475 5.93 -33.73 -2.28
CA LEU A 475 7.04 -32.78 -2.41
C LEU A 475 8.21 -33.11 -1.48
N GLU A 476 8.04 -34.03 -0.54
CA GLU A 476 9.00 -34.31 0.51
C GLU A 476 10.30 -34.88 -0.08
N PRO A 477 11.44 -34.20 0.12
CA PRO A 477 12.71 -34.70 -0.38
C PRO A 477 13.06 -36.02 0.31
N SER A 478 13.67 -36.95 -0.43
CA SER A 478 14.19 -38.21 0.13
C SER A 478 15.35 -37.99 1.11
N ASP A 479 15.94 -36.79 1.10
CA ASP A 479 17.09 -36.40 1.89
C ASP A 479 16.71 -36.10 3.36
N ALA A 480 17.23 -36.92 4.28
CA ALA A 480 16.96 -36.82 5.72
C ALA A 480 17.37 -35.46 6.34
N VAL A 481 18.42 -34.81 5.83
CA VAL A 481 18.86 -33.50 6.32
C VAL A 481 17.84 -32.42 5.94
N ILE A 482 17.37 -32.44 4.70
CA ILE A 482 16.37 -31.46 4.21
C ILE A 482 15.02 -31.63 4.90
N GLN A 483 14.68 -32.84 5.35
CA GLN A 483 13.46 -33.10 6.12
C GLN A 483 13.47 -32.39 7.49
N VAL A 484 14.65 -32.20 8.11
CA VAL A 484 14.75 -31.68 9.48
C VAL A 484 15.38 -30.28 9.58
N VAL A 485 16.03 -29.78 8.53
CA VAL A 485 16.75 -28.48 8.57
C VAL A 485 15.89 -27.29 8.98
N TRP A 486 14.59 -27.32 8.67
CA TRP A 486 13.66 -26.26 9.04
C TRP A 486 13.56 -26.03 10.56
N LEU A 487 13.80 -27.06 11.39
CA LEU A 487 13.84 -26.95 12.86
C LEU A 487 14.99 -26.07 13.35
N PHE A 488 16.00 -25.84 12.51
CA PHE A 488 17.24 -25.12 12.83
C PHE A 488 17.41 -23.86 11.98
N ASN A 489 16.34 -23.40 11.31
CA ASN A 489 16.36 -22.16 10.52
C ASN A 489 15.68 -20.98 11.23
N ASP A 490 15.02 -21.23 12.36
CA ASP A 490 14.33 -20.24 13.19
C ASP A 490 14.63 -20.53 14.66
N TYR A 491 14.71 -19.49 15.49
CA TYR A 491 14.87 -19.63 16.95
C TYR A 491 13.65 -20.30 17.57
N HIS A 492 12.45 -20.00 17.06
CA HIS A 492 11.17 -20.50 17.55
C HIS A 492 10.36 -21.13 16.41
N PRO A 493 10.78 -22.29 15.87
CA PRO A 493 10.03 -22.95 14.82
C PRO A 493 8.63 -23.34 15.33
N ASP A 494 7.61 -23.17 14.49
CA ASP A 494 6.26 -23.63 14.79
C ASP A 494 6.25 -25.15 14.93
N ILE A 495 5.96 -25.66 16.12
CA ILE A 495 5.87 -27.11 16.41
C ILE A 495 4.44 -27.43 16.81
N PRO A 496 3.79 -28.44 16.20
CA PRO A 496 2.43 -28.85 16.54
C PRO A 496 2.27 -29.15 18.05
N GLN A 497 1.35 -28.46 18.72
CA GLN A 497 0.96 -28.70 20.12
C GLN A 497 -0.54 -28.50 20.27
N ASN A 498 -1.11 -29.02 21.35
CA ASN A 498 -2.49 -28.72 21.72
C ASN A 498 -2.52 -27.43 22.55
N GLY A 499 -2.87 -26.28 21.96
CA GLY A 499 -3.08 -25.01 22.68
C GLY A 499 -2.82 -23.74 21.86
N ASP A 500 -3.08 -22.57 22.46
CA ASP A 500 -2.90 -21.23 21.85
C ASP A 500 -1.53 -20.59 22.14
N GLU A 501 -0.66 -21.25 22.89
CA GLU A 501 0.63 -20.68 23.34
C GLU A 501 1.78 -21.00 22.38
N HIS A 502 2.73 -20.06 22.25
CA HIS A 502 4.00 -20.32 21.57
C HIS A 502 4.67 -21.58 22.14
N PRO A 503 5.40 -22.35 21.31
CA PRO A 503 6.09 -23.52 21.79
C PRO A 503 6.93 -23.24 23.03
N LYS A 504 6.62 -23.95 24.12
CA LYS A 504 7.53 -23.96 25.28
C LYS A 504 8.91 -24.34 24.78
N LEU A 505 9.93 -23.55 25.14
CA LEU A 505 11.32 -23.74 24.71
C LEU A 505 11.77 -25.20 24.86
N ASP A 506 11.32 -25.86 25.93
CA ASP A 506 11.60 -27.28 26.21
C ASP A 506 11.10 -28.23 25.11
N LEU A 507 9.93 -27.96 24.49
CA LEU A 507 9.43 -28.82 23.42
C LEU A 507 10.24 -28.66 22.13
N VAL A 508 10.67 -27.44 21.82
CA VAL A 508 11.51 -27.17 20.65
C VAL A 508 12.81 -27.97 20.73
N GLU A 509 13.48 -27.92 21.88
CA GLU A 509 14.71 -28.67 22.09
C GLU A 509 14.47 -30.18 22.12
N GLN A 510 13.35 -30.68 22.64
CA GLN A 510 13.00 -32.10 22.56
C GLN A 510 12.82 -32.59 21.11
N VAL A 511 12.13 -31.81 20.27
CA VAL A 511 11.91 -32.16 18.86
C VAL A 511 13.21 -32.10 18.07
N ARG A 512 14.02 -31.05 18.27
CA ARG A 512 15.36 -30.95 17.67
C ARG A 512 16.25 -32.13 18.07
N THR A 513 16.30 -32.46 19.35
CA THR A 513 17.07 -33.61 19.87
C THR A 513 16.61 -34.93 19.24
N ARG A 514 15.29 -35.13 19.09
CA ARG A 514 14.74 -36.32 18.41
C ARG A 514 15.13 -36.36 16.94
N ALA A 515 15.08 -35.23 16.24
CA ALA A 515 15.49 -35.12 14.84
C ALA A 515 16.98 -35.46 14.66
N ILE A 516 17.86 -34.94 15.53
CA ILE A 516 19.30 -35.25 15.51
C ILE A 516 19.54 -36.75 15.74
N ARG A 517 18.85 -37.36 16.72
CA ARG A 517 18.96 -38.80 16.97
C ARG A 517 18.57 -39.63 15.75
N GLY A 518 17.47 -39.30 15.09
CA GLY A 518 17.04 -39.98 13.86
C GLY A 518 18.03 -39.77 12.71
N LEU A 519 18.59 -38.56 12.59
CA LEU A 519 19.54 -38.23 11.53
C LEU A 519 20.86 -39.01 11.66
N ILE A 520 21.36 -39.15 12.90
CA ILE A 520 22.54 -39.97 13.21
C ILE A 520 22.27 -41.45 12.91
N GLN A 521 21.08 -41.96 13.18
CA GLN A 521 20.72 -43.35 12.86
C GLN A 521 20.72 -43.65 11.36
N VAL A 522 20.36 -42.67 10.52
CA VAL A 522 20.24 -42.87 9.06
C VAL A 522 21.59 -42.74 8.34
N GLY A 523 22.44 -41.79 8.73
CA GLY A 523 23.70 -41.53 8.01
C GLY A 523 24.82 -41.00 8.89
N GLY A 524 24.80 -41.34 10.18
CA GLY A 524 25.89 -41.07 11.11
C GLY A 524 26.17 -39.58 11.33
N MET A 525 27.39 -39.30 11.78
CA MET A 525 27.87 -37.96 12.10
C MET A 525 28.07 -37.08 10.86
N GLU A 526 28.22 -37.67 9.67
CA GLU A 526 28.33 -36.93 8.41
C GLU A 526 27.04 -36.16 8.08
N ASN A 527 25.87 -36.79 8.29
CA ASN A 527 24.59 -36.10 8.10
C ASN A 527 24.41 -34.96 9.13
N LEU A 528 24.93 -35.11 10.35
CA LEU A 528 24.90 -34.05 11.35
C LEU A 528 25.74 -32.85 10.93
N LEU A 529 26.94 -33.08 10.38
CA LEU A 529 27.78 -32.01 9.82
C LEU A 529 27.10 -31.31 8.64
N ARG A 530 26.48 -32.09 7.74
CA ARG A 530 25.74 -31.54 6.60
C ARG A 530 24.55 -30.69 7.06
N LEU A 531 23.87 -31.09 8.14
CA LEU A 531 22.80 -30.30 8.75
C LEU A 531 23.36 -28.98 9.32
N ALA A 532 24.45 -29.02 10.07
CA ALA A 532 25.09 -27.82 10.62
C ALA A 532 25.55 -26.84 9.52
N GLU A 533 26.00 -27.36 8.38
CA GLU A 533 26.43 -26.57 7.23
C GLU A 533 25.24 -25.91 6.50
N THR A 534 24.10 -26.60 6.44
CA THR A 534 22.90 -26.15 5.70
C THR A 534 21.99 -25.25 6.54
N ALA A 535 21.97 -25.41 7.86
CA ALA A 535 21.08 -24.67 8.76
C ALA A 535 21.43 -23.19 8.85
N ALA A 536 20.42 -22.34 9.06
CA ALA A 536 20.63 -20.93 9.36
C ALA A 536 21.21 -20.72 10.77
N LEU A 537 20.93 -21.64 11.70
CA LEU A 537 21.37 -21.60 13.11
C LEU A 537 22.18 -22.87 13.47
N PRO A 538 23.49 -22.94 13.13
CA PRO A 538 24.34 -24.09 13.42
C PRO A 538 24.60 -24.31 14.93
N ASP A 539 24.53 -23.26 15.74
CA ASP A 539 24.63 -23.31 17.20
C ASP A 539 23.53 -24.20 17.81
N HIS A 540 22.29 -24.08 17.36
CA HIS A 540 21.19 -24.93 17.83
C HIS A 540 21.37 -26.40 17.41
N VAL A 541 22.00 -26.65 16.25
CA VAL A 541 22.39 -28.01 15.85
C VAL A 541 23.41 -28.57 16.86
N ALA A 542 24.41 -27.78 17.27
CA ALA A 542 25.41 -28.19 18.26
C ALA A 542 24.82 -28.47 19.64
N VAL A 543 23.90 -27.62 20.13
CA VAL A 543 23.21 -27.82 21.42
C VAL A 543 22.44 -29.14 21.45
N SER A 544 21.64 -29.38 20.41
CA SER A 544 20.87 -30.61 20.29
C SER A 544 21.77 -31.83 20.08
N ALA A 545 22.86 -31.71 19.32
CA ALA A 545 23.84 -32.78 19.13
C ALA A 545 24.50 -33.21 20.45
N ALA A 546 24.96 -32.25 21.27
CA ALA A 546 25.57 -32.53 22.56
C ALA A 546 24.65 -33.24 23.56
N SER A 547 23.33 -33.13 23.35
CA SER A 547 22.32 -33.85 24.14
C SER A 547 22.13 -35.30 23.70
N VAL A 548 22.63 -35.68 22.52
CA VAL A 548 22.49 -37.02 21.93
C VAL A 548 23.80 -37.81 21.97
N ILE A 549 24.95 -37.15 21.80
CA ILE A 549 26.27 -37.80 21.77
C ILE A 549 26.93 -37.77 23.15
N ASP A 550 27.66 -38.83 23.50
CA ASP A 550 28.27 -39.00 24.83
C ASP A 550 29.78 -39.29 24.80
N ARG A 551 30.32 -39.74 23.66
CA ARG A 551 31.73 -40.15 23.59
C ARG A 551 32.62 -38.98 23.21
N VAL A 552 33.77 -38.85 23.88
CA VAL A 552 34.79 -37.86 23.52
C VAL A 552 35.20 -37.97 22.05
N ASP A 553 35.26 -39.18 21.50
CA ASP A 553 35.56 -39.43 20.09
C ASP A 553 34.54 -38.77 19.15
N ASP A 554 33.23 -38.84 19.47
CA ASP A 554 32.17 -38.25 18.65
C ASP A 554 32.26 -36.72 18.64
N PHE A 555 32.50 -36.12 19.81
CA PHE A 555 32.74 -34.68 19.93
C PHE A 555 33.99 -34.27 19.17
N SER A 556 35.08 -35.03 19.29
CA SER A 556 36.35 -34.74 18.63
C SER A 556 36.21 -34.77 17.11
N PHE A 557 35.57 -35.80 16.55
CA PHE A 557 35.35 -35.95 15.12
C PHE A 557 34.56 -34.77 14.55
N LEU A 558 33.45 -34.38 15.21
CA LEU A 558 32.60 -33.28 14.76
C LEU A 558 33.30 -31.93 14.84
N VAL A 559 34.02 -31.66 15.94
CA VAL A 559 34.74 -30.39 16.14
C VAL A 559 35.90 -30.28 15.15
N GLU A 560 36.72 -31.31 15.01
CA GLU A 560 37.84 -31.30 14.07
C GLU A 560 37.35 -31.07 12.64
N THR A 561 36.38 -31.86 12.18
CA THR A 561 35.84 -31.75 10.81
C THR A 561 35.19 -30.38 10.55
N ALA A 562 34.48 -29.83 11.53
CA ALA A 562 33.87 -28.50 11.43
C ALA A 562 34.94 -27.39 11.34
N MET A 563 36.02 -27.50 12.12
CA MET A 563 37.13 -26.55 12.10
C MET A 563 37.92 -26.61 10.79
N GLU A 564 38.09 -27.79 10.18
CA GLU A 564 38.75 -27.92 8.87
C GLU A 564 37.99 -27.19 7.75
N LYS A 565 36.66 -27.33 7.71
CA LYS A 565 35.80 -26.68 6.72
C LYS A 565 35.64 -25.16 6.92
N ALA A 566 35.76 -24.67 8.15
CA ALA A 566 35.61 -23.27 8.53
C ALA A 566 34.24 -22.64 8.15
N GLY A 567 34.12 -21.31 8.22
CA GLY A 567 32.89 -20.59 7.90
C GLY A 567 31.80 -20.72 8.97
N LYS A 568 30.55 -21.02 8.57
CA LYS A 568 29.40 -21.18 9.49
C LYS A 568 29.60 -22.31 10.50
N LEU A 569 30.42 -23.30 10.16
CA LEU A 569 30.74 -24.44 11.03
C LEU A 569 31.63 -24.06 12.23
N ASN A 570 32.29 -22.91 12.21
CA ASN A 570 33.04 -22.41 13.38
C ASN A 570 32.11 -22.18 14.58
N VAL A 571 30.90 -21.66 14.33
CA VAL A 571 29.91 -21.44 15.38
C VAL A 571 29.43 -22.78 15.95
N PHE A 572 29.17 -23.75 15.08
CA PHE A 572 28.83 -25.12 15.49
C PHE A 572 29.95 -25.74 16.35
N ALA A 573 31.21 -25.65 15.92
CA ALA A 573 32.36 -26.20 16.65
C ALA A 573 32.56 -25.54 18.02
N ALA A 574 32.44 -24.21 18.09
CA ALA A 574 32.59 -23.45 19.34
C ALA A 574 31.52 -23.85 20.38
N VAL A 575 30.25 -23.88 19.96
CA VAL A 575 29.13 -24.25 20.83
C VAL A 575 29.22 -25.72 21.25
N LEU A 576 29.59 -26.60 20.31
CA LEU A 576 29.76 -28.03 20.60
C LEU A 576 30.89 -28.27 21.61
N SER A 577 32.01 -27.54 21.47
CA SER A 577 33.12 -27.57 22.42
C SER A 577 32.73 -27.07 23.82
N ALA A 578 31.96 -25.97 23.91
CA ALA A 578 31.46 -25.49 25.19
C ALA A 578 30.55 -26.52 25.88
N ARG A 579 29.69 -27.22 25.11
CA ARG A 579 28.86 -28.30 25.64
C ARG A 579 29.68 -29.53 26.05
N ALA A 580 30.73 -29.85 25.29
CA ALA A 580 31.65 -30.93 25.62
C ALA A 580 32.42 -30.65 26.92
N ALA A 581 32.87 -29.42 27.14
CA ALA A 581 33.53 -29.00 28.37
C ALA A 581 32.63 -29.20 29.60
N LEU A 582 31.35 -28.84 29.49
CA LEU A 582 30.37 -29.04 30.57
C LEU A 582 30.07 -30.52 30.83
N LYS A 583 29.94 -31.31 29.76
CA LYS A 583 29.48 -32.69 29.82
C LYS A 583 30.60 -33.69 30.14
N LEU A 584 31.75 -33.54 29.49
CA LEU A 584 32.89 -34.46 29.59
C LEU A 584 33.92 -33.96 30.60
N ARG A 585 34.15 -32.64 30.69
CA ARG A 585 35.19 -32.01 31.53
C ARG A 585 36.61 -32.48 31.14
N VAL A 586 37.30 -33.17 32.05
CA VAL A 586 38.72 -33.55 31.95
C VAL A 586 39.10 -34.24 30.63
N PRO A 587 38.33 -35.21 30.06
CA PRO A 587 38.67 -35.82 28.78
C PRO A 587 38.68 -34.83 27.62
N TRP A 588 37.79 -33.83 27.63
CA TRP A 588 37.72 -32.80 26.59
C TRP A 588 38.85 -31.78 26.73
N GLU A 589 39.11 -31.33 27.95
CA GLU A 589 40.25 -30.46 28.28
C GLU A 589 41.59 -31.10 27.89
N SER A 590 41.76 -32.40 28.17
CA SER A 590 42.96 -33.16 27.82
C SER A 590 43.18 -33.21 26.31
N LEU A 591 42.10 -33.36 25.54
CA LEU A 591 42.14 -33.39 24.09
C LEU A 591 42.52 -32.02 23.50
N ILE A 592 41.90 -30.93 23.99
CA ILE A 592 42.25 -29.57 23.55
C ILE A 592 43.71 -29.25 23.89
N ARG A 593 44.17 -29.65 25.09
CA ARG A 593 45.58 -29.51 25.47
C ARG A 593 46.50 -30.29 24.54
N ALA A 594 46.12 -31.51 24.14
CA ALA A 594 46.86 -32.29 23.17
C ALA A 594 46.92 -31.61 21.79
N TRP A 595 45.81 -31.03 21.31
CA TRP A 595 45.82 -30.27 20.06
C TRP A 595 46.72 -29.03 20.13
N ALA A 596 46.75 -28.34 21.28
CA ALA A 596 47.62 -27.19 21.50
C ALA A 596 49.12 -27.58 21.52
N THR A 597 49.48 -28.64 22.26
CA THR A 597 50.87 -29.11 22.34
C THR A 597 51.38 -29.73 21.04
N GLN A 598 50.50 -30.31 20.24
CA GLN A 598 50.82 -30.85 18.91
C GLN A 598 50.80 -29.79 17.80
N HIS A 599 50.50 -28.53 18.13
CA HIS A 599 50.30 -27.45 17.16
C HIS A 599 49.33 -27.83 16.03
N ARG A 600 48.27 -28.58 16.36
CA ARG A 600 47.28 -29.03 15.37
C ARG A 600 46.44 -27.88 14.85
N TRP A 601 46.19 -26.88 15.70
CA TRP A 601 45.38 -25.70 15.38
C TRP A 601 46.11 -24.42 15.74
N GLU A 602 45.93 -23.40 14.91
CA GLU A 602 46.39 -22.03 15.20
C GLU A 602 45.76 -21.48 16.50
N PRO A 603 46.44 -20.57 17.22
CA PRO A 603 45.95 -19.97 18.46
C PRO A 603 44.51 -19.42 18.36
N GLU A 604 44.14 -18.76 17.27
CA GLU A 604 42.79 -18.21 17.05
C GLU A 604 41.71 -19.29 16.97
N ARG A 605 42.06 -20.46 16.43
CA ARG A 605 41.17 -21.61 16.32
C ARG A 605 40.97 -22.26 17.69
N LEU A 606 42.04 -22.38 18.47
CA LEU A 606 41.96 -22.84 19.86
C LEU A 606 41.08 -21.90 20.70
N VAL A 607 41.27 -20.58 20.58
CA VAL A 607 40.41 -19.58 21.24
C VAL A 607 38.95 -19.75 20.85
N THR A 608 38.66 -20.00 19.57
CA THR A 608 37.28 -20.21 19.11
C THR A 608 36.59 -21.37 19.83
N LEU A 609 37.33 -22.43 20.19
CA LEU A 609 36.79 -23.59 20.90
C LEU A 609 36.55 -23.36 22.39
N VAL A 610 37.24 -22.40 23.00
CA VAL A 610 37.15 -22.12 24.45
C VAL A 610 36.40 -20.82 24.78
N LEU A 611 36.15 -19.96 23.79
CA LEU A 611 35.53 -18.64 23.98
C LEU A 611 34.14 -18.72 24.63
N GLY A 612 33.36 -19.74 24.26
CA GLY A 612 32.00 -19.98 24.73
C GLY A 612 31.88 -20.83 26.00
N TRP A 613 32.99 -21.17 26.66
CA TRP A 613 32.96 -21.90 27.94
C TRP A 613 32.39 -21.02 29.05
N GLN A 614 31.96 -21.64 30.16
CA GLN A 614 31.42 -20.90 31.30
C GLN A 614 32.44 -19.92 31.87
N ASP A 615 31.97 -18.73 32.22
CA ASP A 615 32.78 -17.65 32.79
C ASP A 615 33.07 -17.90 34.26
N GLU A 616 33.93 -18.88 34.49
CA GLU A 616 34.37 -19.30 35.79
C GLU A 616 35.89 -19.52 35.82
N ARG A 617 36.46 -19.41 37.01
CA ARG A 617 37.90 -19.52 37.24
C ARG A 617 38.53 -20.80 36.65
N PRO A 618 37.91 -21.99 36.74
CA PRO A 618 38.44 -23.19 36.10
C PRO A 618 38.62 -23.06 34.58
N SER A 619 37.67 -22.44 33.88
CA SER A 619 37.77 -22.19 32.43
C SER A 619 38.92 -21.24 32.12
N TRP A 620 39.10 -20.17 32.89
CA TRP A 620 40.18 -19.21 32.68
C TRP A 620 41.56 -19.80 32.98
N ASP A 621 41.67 -20.58 34.05
CA ASP A 621 42.89 -21.32 34.39
C ASP A 621 43.25 -22.33 33.27
N PHE A 622 42.22 -22.98 32.68
CA PHE A 622 42.43 -23.85 31.52
C PHE A 622 42.94 -23.07 30.30
N VAL A 623 42.34 -21.93 29.96
CA VAL A 623 42.78 -21.08 28.83
C VAL A 623 44.23 -20.63 29.02
N ALA A 624 44.60 -20.13 30.21
CA ALA A 624 45.98 -19.73 30.52
C ALA A 624 46.97 -20.90 30.33
N SER A 625 46.52 -22.12 30.63
CA SER A 625 47.34 -23.33 30.47
C SER A 625 47.56 -23.77 29.00
N LEU A 626 46.89 -23.14 28.03
CA LEU A 626 47.08 -23.40 26.59
C LEU A 626 48.21 -22.56 25.98
N GLY A 627 48.73 -21.56 26.70
CA GLY A 627 49.85 -20.72 26.30
C GLY A 627 49.52 -19.22 26.27
N PRO A 628 50.55 -18.35 26.37
CA PRO A 628 50.36 -16.90 26.53
C PRO A 628 49.67 -16.25 25.32
N GLU A 629 49.93 -16.74 24.11
CA GLU A 629 49.30 -16.22 22.87
C GLU A 629 47.80 -16.54 22.81
N VAL A 630 47.40 -17.76 23.20
CA VAL A 630 45.98 -18.16 23.29
C VAL A 630 45.25 -17.34 24.35
N GLU A 631 45.89 -17.13 25.50
CA GLU A 631 45.34 -16.31 26.59
C GLU A 631 45.12 -14.85 26.16
N GLU A 632 46.10 -14.23 25.50
CA GLU A 632 45.98 -12.86 25.00
C GLU A 632 44.83 -12.71 23.98
N ILE A 633 44.75 -13.63 23.02
CA ILE A 633 43.69 -13.62 21.99
C ILE A 633 42.31 -13.87 22.63
N TYR A 634 42.22 -14.74 23.65
CA TYR A 634 40.99 -15.00 24.38
C TYR A 634 40.47 -13.72 25.03
N TRP A 635 41.28 -13.03 25.83
CA TRP A 635 40.86 -11.81 26.51
C TRP A 635 40.54 -10.67 25.55
N ARG A 636 41.24 -10.59 24.41
CA ARG A 636 40.94 -9.60 23.36
C ARG A 636 39.58 -9.84 22.70
N ARG A 637 39.16 -11.10 22.56
CA ARG A 637 37.90 -11.51 21.90
C ARG A 637 36.72 -11.64 22.86
N LYS A 638 36.98 -11.79 24.16
CA LYS A 638 35.95 -11.92 25.18
C LYS A 638 35.21 -10.59 25.34
N SER A 639 33.95 -10.54 24.92
CA SER A 639 33.06 -9.41 25.15
C SER A 639 32.69 -9.36 26.65
N VAL A 640 32.89 -8.20 27.29
CA VAL A 640 32.52 -7.92 28.69
C VAL A 640 31.02 -7.91 28.87
#